data_AF-A0A524FUK5-F1
#
_entry.id   AF-A0A524FUK5-F1
#
_cell.length_a   1.000
_cell.length_b   1.000
_cell.length_c   1.000
_cell.angle_alpha   90.00
_cell.angle_beta   90.00
_cell.angle_gamma   90.00
#
_symmetry.space_group_name_H-M   'P 1'
#
loop_
_entity.id
_entity.type
_entity.pdbx_description
1 polymer ?
#
loop_
_entity_poly.entity_id
_entity_poly.type
_entity_poly.pdbx_seq_one_letter_code
_entity_poly.pdbx_strand_id
1 'polypeptide(L)'
;MAELSSVISAIRKKSPEDEPADIVGAFAGFGSILGIIAAVIGLLAGISLVPLTSFSWELISTTPFEWVLGGTSLFSIYTGAFMGLLAVSMLLQAMGSSDLRSRLGGMFGSVFYVGFIAAAAVALFATLGFAGVGFVTYIPTYLSTLYLIGVFFVIAWQMASVFYVDSSLTWVGFLAGLMNGLFIPILALGQALGPLLIYVAYGLLLVGQLMTLIYWWSPKSSIRGFARSPDKAKFAFGLSGFLTFVIGAAAVFIGPIDTHPLGGEIWSPWSTIVALPVGEVGLHMLTNPVLLYGFLAMMLFWILLSPRLGAKELKTTTIGEDIIKGGSKWFAVFMIFLGILSASQSGVFSATPSGFGFFLVIGPAAAMILIGAMYTAKTDIITGFPLIIAGVFTMVHPFSIAYLVIIPWILVIITQLFVMIESKWRGLTGFSQGSLSVLFSMIFAAIIIVFMFGLLGGGPLALWPTNLWFNISLIPGLDPAVQSSVIIILPFLALLLRNSALAGFSHGRGYATGGILMGATVLFSLMIPVIAGNDTVTHEASTGAALLIALYGISMMLVLSLNLNLAGDVEKQGHEFEGNLIKFSTIGQLIMGVIMLVFVLVYFSGLPSSTEIALVISIVVTFVVGGEILSILSWFIAGIRLGLLKEGFRIQRPAQ
;
A
#
# COMPACT_ATOMS: atom_id res chain seq x y z
N MET A 1 -27.10 -26.65 -2.91
CA MET A 1 -27.19 -28.01 -2.32
C MET A 1 -25.83 -28.61 -1.98
N ALA A 2 -24.85 -28.63 -2.88
CA ALA A 2 -23.50 -29.19 -2.60
C ALA A 2 -22.73 -28.48 -1.47
N GLU A 3 -22.85 -27.15 -1.34
CA GLU A 3 -22.18 -26.43 -0.24
C GLU A 3 -22.83 -26.70 1.12
N LEU A 4 -24.18 -26.82 1.16
CA LEU A 4 -24.91 -27.19 2.37
C LEU A 4 -24.61 -28.65 2.77
N SER A 5 -24.46 -29.56 1.79
CA SER A 5 -24.03 -30.94 2.06
C SER A 5 -22.59 -31.00 2.52
N SER A 6 -21.69 -30.10 2.09
CA SER A 6 -20.32 -30.00 2.59
C SER A 6 -20.24 -29.56 4.05
N VAL A 7 -21.10 -28.64 4.49
CA VAL A 7 -21.20 -28.20 5.89
C VAL A 7 -21.81 -29.31 6.75
N ILE A 8 -22.86 -29.98 6.27
CA ILE A 8 -23.47 -31.12 6.96
C ILE A 8 -22.48 -32.30 7.04
N SER A 9 -21.71 -32.55 5.98
CA SER A 9 -20.66 -33.57 5.93
C SER A 9 -19.51 -33.25 6.89
N ALA A 10 -19.09 -31.97 6.98
CA ALA A 10 -18.09 -31.52 7.94
C ALA A 10 -18.56 -31.67 9.40
N ILE A 11 -19.84 -31.40 9.68
CA ILE A 11 -20.45 -31.57 11.00
C ILE A 11 -20.66 -33.06 11.35
N ARG A 12 -21.07 -33.88 10.38
CA ARG A 12 -21.36 -35.32 10.57
C ARG A 12 -20.12 -36.22 10.43
N LYS A 13 -18.98 -35.71 9.95
CA LYS A 13 -17.75 -36.45 9.62
C LYS A 13 -17.96 -37.63 8.65
N LYS A 14 -18.98 -37.54 7.80
CA LYS A 14 -19.37 -38.59 6.85
C LYS A 14 -19.57 -37.99 5.46
N SER A 15 -19.15 -38.71 4.43
CA SER A 15 -19.42 -38.35 3.04
C SER A 15 -20.93 -38.44 2.76
N PRO A 16 -21.43 -37.87 1.64
CA PRO A 16 -22.81 -38.10 1.19
C PRO A 16 -23.18 -39.57 0.99
N GLU A 17 -22.16 -40.45 0.93
CA GLU A 17 -22.24 -41.90 0.71
C GLU A 17 -21.96 -42.69 2.02
N ASP A 18 -22.05 -42.06 3.19
CA ASP A 18 -21.90 -42.67 4.53
C ASP A 18 -20.48 -43.21 4.87
N GLU A 19 -19.48 -42.97 4.02
CA GLU A 19 -18.07 -43.28 4.29
C GLU A 19 -17.41 -42.22 5.21
N PRO A 20 -16.39 -42.58 6.03
CA PRO A 20 -15.66 -41.59 6.83
C PRO A 20 -15.01 -40.56 5.91
N ALA A 21 -15.38 -39.29 6.05
CA ALA A 21 -14.86 -38.25 5.17
C ALA A 21 -13.35 -38.06 5.38
N ASP A 22 -12.55 -38.06 4.30
CA ASP A 22 -11.14 -37.64 4.34
C ASP A 22 -11.11 -36.12 4.58
N ILE A 23 -11.06 -35.75 5.86
CA ILE A 23 -11.12 -34.37 6.35
C ILE A 23 -9.74 -33.70 6.32
N VAL A 24 -9.73 -32.37 6.20
CA VAL A 24 -8.50 -31.58 6.10
C VAL A 24 -7.60 -31.72 7.34
N GLY A 25 -8.17 -31.69 8.54
CA GLY A 25 -7.43 -31.96 9.78
C GLY A 25 -8.28 -31.92 11.04
N ALA A 26 -8.58 -33.10 11.62
CA ALA A 26 -9.37 -33.20 12.85
C ALA A 26 -8.76 -32.43 14.03
N PHE A 27 -7.44 -32.57 14.21
CA PHE A 27 -6.69 -31.97 15.30
C PHE A 27 -6.60 -30.44 15.19
N ALA A 28 -6.47 -29.91 13.98
CA ALA A 28 -6.49 -28.47 13.75
C ALA A 28 -7.84 -27.83 14.10
N GLY A 29 -8.95 -28.55 13.89
CA GLY A 29 -10.27 -28.09 14.32
C GLY A 29 -10.41 -27.94 15.83
N PHE A 30 -9.75 -28.77 16.65
CA PHE A 30 -9.71 -28.55 18.10
C PHE A 30 -8.99 -27.24 18.47
N GLY A 31 -7.99 -26.83 17.69
CA GLY A 31 -7.39 -25.50 17.81
C GLY A 31 -8.43 -24.40 17.66
N SER A 32 -9.29 -24.47 16.65
CA SER A 32 -10.38 -23.49 16.45
C SER A 32 -11.34 -23.38 17.63
N ILE A 33 -11.56 -24.46 18.40
CA ILE A 33 -12.41 -24.42 19.61
C ILE A 33 -11.75 -23.52 20.67
N LEU A 34 -10.43 -23.61 20.87
CA LEU A 34 -9.72 -22.70 21.77
C LEU A 34 -9.76 -21.26 21.26
N GLY A 35 -9.70 -21.06 19.94
CA GLY A 35 -9.91 -19.75 19.32
C GLY A 35 -11.32 -19.19 19.57
N ILE A 36 -12.35 -20.03 19.51
CA ILE A 36 -13.74 -19.67 19.84
C ILE A 36 -13.83 -19.24 21.31
N ILE A 37 -13.25 -20.00 22.23
CA ILE A 37 -13.25 -19.67 23.66
C ILE A 37 -12.53 -18.33 23.89
N ALA A 38 -11.38 -18.11 23.25
CA ALA A 38 -10.67 -16.83 23.32
C ALA A 38 -11.54 -15.67 22.81
N ALA A 39 -12.25 -15.85 21.69
CA ALA A 39 -13.15 -14.85 21.14
C ALA A 39 -14.31 -14.52 22.10
N VAL A 40 -14.88 -15.53 22.76
CA VAL A 40 -15.93 -15.33 23.78
C VAL A 40 -15.39 -14.56 24.98
N ILE A 41 -14.18 -14.90 25.46
CA ILE A 41 -13.52 -14.15 26.54
C ILE A 41 -13.34 -12.68 26.14
N GLY A 42 -12.85 -12.41 24.93
CA GLY A 42 -12.70 -11.06 24.43
C GLY A 42 -14.03 -10.30 24.33
N LEU A 43 -15.08 -10.96 23.85
CA LEU A 43 -16.42 -10.39 23.72
C LEU A 43 -17.04 -10.07 25.10
N LEU A 44 -16.82 -10.92 26.10
CA LEU A 44 -17.28 -10.67 27.47
C LEU A 44 -16.46 -9.60 28.19
N ALA A 45 -15.16 -9.53 27.92
CA ALA A 45 -14.27 -8.54 28.54
C ALA A 45 -14.51 -7.13 27.98
N GLY A 46 -14.85 -6.99 26.68
CA GLY A 46 -15.18 -5.71 26.07
C GLY A 46 -14.01 -4.73 25.96
N ILE A 47 -12.77 -5.23 26.07
CA ILE A 47 -11.53 -4.45 26.05
C ILE A 47 -10.55 -5.01 25.00
N SER A 48 -9.59 -4.21 24.55
CA SER A 48 -8.59 -4.62 23.56
C SER A 48 -7.55 -5.54 24.20
N LEU A 49 -7.66 -6.86 23.98
CA LEU A 49 -6.79 -7.89 24.59
C LEU A 49 -5.59 -8.23 23.71
N VAL A 50 -5.56 -7.76 22.46
CA VAL A 50 -4.36 -7.78 21.63
C VAL A 50 -3.58 -6.50 21.95
N PRO A 51 -2.29 -6.58 22.30
CA PRO A 51 -1.49 -5.39 22.53
C PRO A 51 -1.28 -4.62 21.22
N LEU A 52 -2.13 -3.62 21.00
CA LEU A 52 -2.02 -2.62 19.95
C LEU A 52 -1.44 -1.34 20.55
N THR A 53 -0.94 -0.44 19.70
CA THR A 53 -0.33 0.84 20.10
C THR A 53 -1.29 1.76 20.89
N SER A 54 -0.76 2.82 21.51
CA SER A 54 -1.30 3.71 22.57
C SER A 54 -2.72 3.49 23.13
N PHE A 55 -2.77 3.34 24.47
CA PHE A 55 -3.91 3.67 25.32
C PHE A 55 -3.68 5.05 25.98
N SER A 56 -4.62 6.00 25.83
CA SER A 56 -4.48 7.38 26.36
C SER A 56 -4.82 7.51 27.85
N TRP A 57 -5.58 6.58 28.42
CA TRP A 57 -6.12 6.70 29.78
C TRP A 57 -5.30 5.93 30.84
N GLU A 58 -4.23 5.23 30.44
CA GLU A 58 -3.27 4.51 31.32
C GLU A 58 -2.23 5.44 31.99
N LEU A 59 -2.24 6.74 31.69
CA LEU A 59 -1.26 7.73 32.19
C LEU A 59 -1.91 8.94 32.89
N ILE A 60 -3.20 8.89 33.21
CA ILE A 60 -3.77 9.89 34.11
C ILE A 60 -3.34 9.52 35.53
N SER A 61 -2.43 10.32 36.09
CA SER A 61 -2.01 10.25 37.49
C SER A 61 -3.22 10.25 38.42
N THR A 62 -3.70 9.07 38.80
CA THR A 62 -4.61 8.91 39.93
C THR A 62 -3.80 8.38 41.09
N THR A 63 -3.33 9.30 41.94
CA THR A 63 -2.93 8.94 43.31
C THR A 63 -4.21 8.63 44.11
N PRO A 64 -4.26 7.53 44.89
CA PRO A 64 -3.20 6.55 45.14
C PRO A 64 -3.07 5.53 43.99
N PHE A 65 -1.82 5.23 43.62
CA PHE A 65 -1.47 4.46 42.41
C PHE A 65 -1.93 3.00 42.51
N GLU A 66 -3.06 2.69 41.87
CA GLU A 66 -3.48 1.34 41.52
C GLU A 66 -3.33 1.18 40.00
N TRP A 67 -2.70 0.09 39.56
CA TRP A 67 -2.56 -0.21 38.14
C TRP A 67 -3.93 -0.47 37.53
N VAL A 68 -4.39 0.41 36.66
CA VAL A 68 -5.60 0.23 35.86
C VAL A 68 -5.17 0.26 34.39
N LEU A 69 -4.85 -0.91 33.82
CA LEU A 69 -4.68 -1.08 32.36
C LEU A 69 -6.02 -1.61 31.78
N GLY A 70 -6.40 -1.28 30.55
CA GLY A 70 -7.79 -1.44 30.07
C GLY A 70 -8.98 -0.98 30.97
N GLY A 71 -8.79 -0.17 32.02
CA GLY A 71 -9.84 0.13 33.00
C GLY A 71 -9.93 -0.90 34.16
N THR A 72 -8.99 -1.87 34.24
CA THR A 72 -9.01 -2.96 35.22
C THR A 72 -7.61 -3.37 35.72
N SER A 73 -7.48 -3.79 36.98
CA SER A 73 -6.21 -4.37 37.50
C SER A 73 -5.90 -5.76 36.95
N LEU A 74 -6.84 -6.38 36.23
CA LEU A 74 -6.77 -7.75 35.70
C LEU A 74 -6.41 -7.82 34.20
N PHE A 75 -6.17 -6.68 33.56
CA PHE A 75 -5.92 -6.62 32.12
C PHE A 75 -4.75 -7.50 31.66
N SER A 76 -3.62 -7.48 32.36
CA SER A 76 -2.46 -8.32 32.03
C SER A 76 -2.78 -9.81 32.07
N ILE A 77 -3.65 -10.22 33.00
CA ILE A 77 -4.14 -11.59 33.14
C ILE A 77 -5.09 -11.93 31.99
N TYR A 78 -6.04 -11.06 31.64
CA TYR A 78 -6.96 -11.28 30.52
C TYR A 78 -6.24 -11.33 29.18
N THR A 79 -5.29 -10.43 28.92
CA THR A 79 -4.43 -10.45 27.74
C THR A 79 -3.59 -11.71 27.70
N GLY A 80 -2.97 -12.10 28.83
CA GLY A 80 -2.20 -13.33 28.94
C GLY A 80 -3.03 -14.58 28.63
N ALA A 81 -4.22 -14.69 29.22
CA ALA A 81 -5.14 -15.81 28.99
C ALA A 81 -5.63 -15.85 27.54
N PHE A 82 -6.05 -14.71 26.98
CA PHE A 82 -6.50 -14.60 25.59
C PHE A 82 -5.40 -15.00 24.60
N MET A 83 -4.22 -14.40 24.72
CA MET A 83 -3.08 -14.68 23.84
C MET A 83 -2.55 -16.10 24.03
N GLY A 84 -2.61 -16.65 25.26
CA GLY A 84 -2.26 -18.04 25.54
C GLY A 84 -3.21 -19.02 24.86
N LEU A 85 -4.52 -18.78 24.91
CA LEU A 85 -5.50 -19.60 24.19
C LEU A 85 -5.32 -19.53 22.68
N LEU A 86 -5.03 -18.34 22.12
CA LEU A 86 -4.69 -18.20 20.71
C LEU A 86 -3.38 -18.90 20.34
N ALA A 87 -2.39 -18.89 21.22
CA ALA A 87 -1.13 -19.61 21.02
C ALA A 87 -1.39 -21.12 20.90
N VAL A 88 -2.10 -21.71 21.86
CA VAL A 88 -2.43 -23.13 21.82
C VAL A 88 -3.31 -23.45 20.60
N SER A 89 -4.26 -22.59 20.26
CA SER A 89 -5.06 -22.70 19.03
C SER A 89 -4.17 -22.81 17.78
N MET A 90 -3.22 -21.88 17.62
CA MET A 90 -2.28 -21.86 16.49
C MET A 90 -1.34 -23.06 16.49
N LEU A 91 -0.91 -23.57 17.64
CA LEU A 91 -0.09 -24.78 17.75
C LEU A 91 -0.83 -26.01 17.23
N LEU A 92 -2.09 -26.20 17.68
CA LEU A 92 -2.92 -27.32 17.24
C LEU A 92 -3.19 -27.24 15.72
N GLN A 93 -3.45 -26.03 15.20
CA GLN A 93 -3.58 -25.78 13.76
C GLN A 93 -2.27 -26.06 13.01
N ALA A 94 -1.13 -25.68 13.57
CA ALA A 94 0.19 -25.93 12.96
C ALA A 94 0.46 -27.43 12.83
N MET A 95 0.21 -28.20 13.90
CA MET A 95 0.37 -29.66 13.91
C MET A 95 -0.57 -30.33 12.90
N GLY A 96 -1.85 -29.93 12.87
CA GLY A 96 -2.84 -30.48 11.95
C GLY A 96 -2.66 -30.05 10.49
N SER A 97 -1.93 -28.95 10.22
CA SER A 97 -1.63 -28.48 8.85
C SER A 97 -0.56 -29.29 8.12
N SER A 98 0.12 -30.23 8.79
CA SER A 98 1.27 -30.96 8.24
C SER A 98 0.95 -31.74 6.94
N ASP A 99 -0.18 -32.47 6.90
CA ASP A 99 -0.65 -33.17 5.70
C ASP A 99 -1.08 -32.19 4.58
N LEU A 100 -1.63 -31.04 4.96
CA LEU A 100 -2.04 -30.01 4.01
C LEU A 100 -0.84 -29.32 3.34
N ARG A 101 0.30 -29.22 4.04
CA ARG A 101 1.56 -28.66 3.49
C ARG A 101 2.13 -29.49 2.36
N SER A 102 2.05 -30.82 2.47
CA SER A 102 2.54 -31.74 1.43
C SER A 102 1.72 -31.57 0.14
N ARG A 103 0.41 -31.34 0.26
CA ARG A 103 -0.52 -31.14 -0.86
C ARG A 103 -0.45 -29.75 -1.48
N LEU A 104 -0.25 -28.70 -0.68
CA LEU A 104 -0.12 -27.32 -1.16
C LEU A 104 1.29 -26.99 -1.67
N GLY A 105 2.27 -27.88 -1.46
CA GLY A 105 3.61 -27.81 -2.05
C GLY A 105 4.43 -26.58 -1.61
N GLY A 106 4.27 -26.12 -0.38
CA GLY A 106 4.99 -24.93 0.09
C GLY A 106 5.06 -24.76 1.61
N MET A 107 6.02 -23.95 2.07
CA MET A 107 6.23 -23.59 3.48
C MET A 107 5.09 -22.74 4.09
N PHE A 108 4.04 -22.40 3.35
CA PHE A 108 2.98 -21.48 3.80
C PHE A 108 2.27 -21.95 5.09
N GLY A 109 2.18 -23.26 5.33
CA GLY A 109 1.63 -23.78 6.59
C GLY A 109 2.54 -23.58 7.82
N SER A 110 3.82 -23.22 7.64
CA SER A 110 4.74 -22.91 8.75
C SER A 110 4.38 -21.61 9.47
N VAL A 111 3.57 -20.75 8.84
CA VAL A 111 3.07 -19.50 9.42
C VAL A 111 2.32 -19.73 10.74
N PHE A 112 1.59 -20.85 10.87
CA PHE A 112 0.92 -21.20 12.12
C PHE A 112 1.90 -21.44 13.29
N TYR A 113 3.10 -21.98 13.02
CA TYR A 113 4.16 -22.11 14.04
C TYR A 113 4.72 -20.75 14.44
N VAL A 114 4.92 -19.85 13.48
CA VAL A 114 5.36 -18.46 13.76
C VAL A 114 4.30 -17.73 14.59
N GLY A 115 3.01 -17.89 14.24
CA GLY A 115 1.89 -17.34 14.99
C GLY A 115 1.79 -17.87 16.41
N PHE A 116 2.02 -19.18 16.62
CA PHE A 116 2.12 -19.78 17.95
C PHE A 116 3.24 -19.15 18.78
N ILE A 117 4.47 -19.09 18.25
CA ILE A 117 5.62 -18.54 18.97
C ILE A 117 5.37 -17.08 19.35
N ALA A 118 4.87 -16.28 18.41
CA ALA A 118 4.57 -14.87 18.65
C ALA A 118 3.45 -14.69 19.69
N ALA A 119 2.34 -15.44 19.59
CA ALA A 119 1.25 -15.36 20.56
C ALA A 119 1.68 -15.81 21.97
N ALA A 120 2.48 -16.88 22.06
CA ALA A 120 3.04 -17.37 23.33
C ALA A 120 3.99 -16.35 23.95
N ALA A 121 4.85 -15.72 23.14
CA ALA A 121 5.74 -14.66 23.60
C ALA A 121 4.96 -13.46 24.15
N VAL A 122 3.88 -13.03 23.47
CA VAL A 122 2.99 -11.99 23.98
C VAL A 122 2.36 -12.41 25.31
N ALA A 123 1.79 -13.63 25.38
CA ALA A 123 1.12 -14.12 26.58
C ALA A 123 2.04 -14.17 27.80
N LEU A 124 3.26 -14.69 27.61
CA LEU A 124 4.29 -14.78 28.66
C LEU A 124 4.78 -13.39 29.07
N PHE A 125 5.07 -12.51 28.11
CA PHE A 125 5.60 -11.18 28.42
C PHE A 125 4.53 -10.29 29.08
N ALA A 126 3.28 -10.35 28.62
CA ALA A 126 2.17 -9.59 29.21
C ALA A 126 1.92 -9.96 30.68
N THR A 127 2.17 -11.21 31.08
CA THR A 127 1.95 -11.69 32.45
C THR A 127 3.19 -11.53 33.32
N LEU A 128 4.33 -12.05 32.88
CA LEU A 128 5.59 -12.03 33.65
C LEU A 128 6.27 -10.65 33.62
N GLY A 129 6.25 -9.97 32.48
CA GLY A 129 6.83 -8.63 32.33
C GLY A 129 6.09 -7.60 33.16
N PHE A 130 4.77 -7.76 33.31
CA PHE A 130 3.94 -6.88 34.14
C PHE A 130 4.28 -6.98 35.63
N ALA A 131 4.61 -8.17 36.13
CA ALA A 131 4.96 -8.37 37.54
C ALA A 131 6.19 -7.55 37.99
N GLY A 132 7.05 -7.14 37.04
CA GLY A 132 8.23 -6.32 37.32
C GLY A 132 8.00 -4.81 37.29
N VAL A 133 6.79 -4.32 36.95
CA VAL A 133 6.55 -2.88 36.75
C VAL A 133 5.98 -2.23 38.02
N GLY A 134 6.87 -1.88 38.95
CA GLY A 134 6.50 -1.28 40.24
C GLY A 134 6.32 0.25 40.26
N PHE A 135 6.78 0.96 39.23
CA PHE A 135 6.82 2.43 39.18
C PHE A 135 6.47 2.96 37.78
N VAL A 136 5.92 4.18 37.70
CA VAL A 136 5.51 4.85 36.45
C VAL A 136 6.65 4.92 35.42
N THR A 137 7.88 5.10 35.87
CA THR A 137 9.08 5.19 35.02
C THR A 137 9.36 3.92 34.21
N TYR A 138 8.85 2.77 34.64
CA TYR A 138 9.06 1.48 33.96
C TYR A 138 7.97 1.16 32.92
N ILE A 139 6.84 1.88 32.93
CA ILE A 139 5.70 1.66 32.03
C ILE A 139 6.11 1.77 30.55
N PRO A 140 6.85 2.79 30.10
CA PRO A 140 7.20 2.93 28.67
C PRO A 140 8.06 1.77 28.17
N THR A 141 8.97 1.24 28.98
CA THR A 141 9.85 0.12 28.59
C THR A 141 9.05 -1.18 28.46
N TYR A 142 8.12 -1.42 29.40
CA TYR A 142 7.21 -2.55 29.34
C TYR A 142 6.32 -2.48 28.09
N LEU A 143 5.66 -1.35 27.84
CA LEU A 143 4.79 -1.17 26.68
C LEU A 143 5.55 -1.26 25.35
N SER A 144 6.76 -0.70 25.24
CA SER A 144 7.58 -0.79 24.03
C SER A 144 7.86 -2.23 23.65
N THR A 145 8.25 -3.03 24.64
CA THR A 145 8.57 -4.45 24.46
C THR A 145 7.31 -5.26 24.14
N LEU A 146 6.22 -5.02 24.87
CA LEU A 146 4.95 -5.70 24.65
C LEU A 146 4.40 -5.44 23.23
N TYR A 147 4.41 -4.18 22.79
CA TYR A 147 3.94 -3.82 21.46
C TYR A 147 4.86 -4.34 20.36
N LEU A 148 6.19 -4.36 20.57
CA LEU A 148 7.14 -4.95 19.63
C LEU A 148 6.84 -6.44 19.38
N ILE A 149 6.61 -7.21 20.44
CA ILE A 149 6.26 -8.63 20.31
C ILE A 149 4.85 -8.78 19.70
N GLY A 150 3.92 -7.88 20.04
CA GLY A 150 2.58 -7.79 19.46
C GLY A 150 2.59 -7.62 17.93
N VAL A 151 3.49 -6.81 17.38
CA VAL A 151 3.64 -6.60 15.92
C VAL A 151 3.91 -7.92 15.19
N PHE A 152 4.82 -8.75 15.70
CA PHE A 152 5.12 -10.05 15.10
C PHE A 152 3.89 -10.97 15.09
N PHE A 153 3.11 -10.96 16.17
CA PHE A 153 1.86 -11.70 16.23
C PHE A 153 0.86 -11.21 15.18
N VAL A 154 0.65 -9.90 15.05
CA VAL A 154 -0.29 -9.33 14.07
C VAL A 154 0.11 -9.69 12.64
N ILE A 155 1.40 -9.62 12.31
CA ILE A 155 1.91 -10.03 10.99
C ILE A 155 1.60 -11.51 10.74
N ALA A 156 1.96 -12.38 11.68
CA ALA A 156 1.71 -13.82 11.55
C ALA A 156 0.21 -14.14 11.45
N TRP A 157 -0.63 -13.40 12.18
CA TRP A 157 -2.09 -13.53 12.15
C TRP A 157 -2.68 -13.17 10.78
N GLN A 158 -2.22 -12.06 10.18
CA GLN A 158 -2.67 -11.67 8.84
C GLN A 158 -2.24 -12.69 7.78
N MET A 159 -1.02 -13.24 7.89
CA MET A 159 -0.56 -14.31 7.01
C MET A 159 -1.36 -15.62 7.19
N ALA A 160 -1.70 -15.99 8.43
CA ALA A 160 -2.55 -17.15 8.70
C ALA A 160 -3.98 -16.95 8.16
N SER A 161 -4.50 -15.73 8.22
CA SER A 161 -5.81 -15.38 7.66
C SER A 161 -5.81 -15.51 6.13
N VAL A 162 -4.74 -15.07 5.45
CA VAL A 162 -4.53 -15.25 4.00
C VAL A 162 -4.52 -16.72 3.62
N PHE A 163 -3.90 -17.59 4.43
CA PHE A 163 -3.83 -19.03 4.17
C PHE A 163 -5.23 -19.64 3.97
N TYR A 164 -6.21 -19.27 4.78
CA TYR A 164 -7.58 -19.80 4.68
C TYR A 164 -8.29 -19.38 3.38
N VAL A 165 -8.14 -18.12 2.97
CA VAL A 165 -8.71 -17.64 1.71
C VAL A 165 -8.05 -18.30 0.51
N ASP A 166 -6.71 -18.41 0.54
CA ASP A 166 -5.93 -18.85 -0.61
C ASP A 166 -6.02 -20.37 -0.81
N SER A 167 -6.10 -21.16 0.27
CA SER A 167 -6.15 -22.63 0.21
C SER A 167 -7.54 -23.22 -0.07
N SER A 168 -8.60 -22.43 0.07
CA SER A 168 -9.99 -22.91 -0.01
C SER A 168 -10.65 -22.66 -1.37
N LEU A 169 -11.43 -23.63 -1.86
CA LEU A 169 -12.37 -23.47 -2.99
C LEU A 169 -13.78 -23.04 -2.53
N THR A 170 -14.06 -23.07 -1.23
CA THR A 170 -15.39 -22.82 -0.65
C THR A 170 -15.48 -21.44 0.00
N TRP A 171 -16.72 -20.96 0.20
CA TRP A 171 -16.99 -19.72 0.93
C TRP A 171 -16.60 -19.83 2.41
N VAL A 172 -16.48 -21.05 2.95
CA VAL A 172 -16.06 -21.29 4.33
C VAL A 172 -14.65 -20.77 4.57
N GLY A 173 -13.67 -21.17 3.74
CA GLY A 173 -12.30 -20.65 3.89
C GLY A 173 -12.17 -19.17 3.58
N PHE A 174 -13.00 -18.64 2.67
CA PHE A 174 -13.10 -17.19 2.45
C PHE A 174 -13.56 -16.44 3.71
N LEU A 175 -14.67 -16.87 4.33
CA LEU A 175 -15.19 -16.25 5.55
C LEU A 175 -14.23 -16.45 6.72
N ALA A 176 -13.62 -17.63 6.86
CA ALA A 176 -12.61 -17.90 7.86
C ALA A 176 -11.44 -16.90 7.75
N GLY A 177 -10.87 -16.74 6.55
CA GLY A 177 -9.77 -15.82 6.35
C GLY A 177 -10.16 -14.34 6.47
N LEU A 178 -11.29 -13.92 5.87
CA LEU A 178 -11.70 -12.52 5.91
C LEU A 178 -12.10 -12.04 7.31
N MET A 179 -12.89 -12.83 8.04
CA MET A 179 -13.34 -12.45 9.38
C MET A 179 -12.18 -12.42 10.39
N ASN A 180 -11.26 -13.40 10.32
CA ASN A 180 -10.02 -13.35 11.11
C ASN A 180 -9.10 -12.20 10.68
N GLY A 181 -8.98 -11.91 9.38
CA GLY A 181 -8.17 -10.80 8.89
C GLY A 181 -8.69 -9.42 9.34
N LEU A 182 -10.02 -9.26 9.40
CA LEU A 182 -10.69 -8.03 9.86
C LEU A 182 -10.67 -7.84 11.39
N PHE A 183 -10.46 -8.90 12.17
CA PHE A 183 -10.45 -8.82 13.64
C PHE A 183 -9.53 -7.70 14.16
N ILE A 184 -8.25 -7.72 13.78
CA ILE A 184 -7.26 -6.76 14.29
C ILE A 184 -7.52 -5.33 13.80
N PRO A 185 -7.76 -5.07 12.50
CA PRO A 185 -8.12 -3.74 12.01
C PRO A 185 -9.35 -3.13 12.70
N ILE A 186 -10.42 -3.91 12.91
CA ILE A 186 -11.62 -3.41 13.58
C ILE A 186 -11.39 -3.23 15.07
N LEU A 187 -10.59 -4.09 15.71
CA LEU A 187 -10.19 -3.92 17.11
C LEU A 187 -9.42 -2.60 17.31
N ALA A 188 -8.51 -2.28 16.38
CA ALA A 188 -7.78 -1.02 16.37
C ALA A 188 -8.72 0.18 16.23
N LEU A 189 -9.69 0.13 15.30
CA LEU A 189 -10.71 1.17 15.20
C LEU A 189 -11.53 1.31 16.48
N GLY A 190 -11.87 0.21 17.14
CA GLY A 190 -12.63 0.26 18.40
C GLY A 190 -11.86 0.86 19.56
N GLN A 191 -10.55 0.65 19.61
CA GLN A 191 -9.70 1.30 20.60
C GLN A 191 -9.63 2.83 20.39
N ALA A 192 -9.68 3.30 19.15
CA ALA A 192 -9.59 4.73 18.84
C ALA A 192 -10.95 5.46 18.79
N LEU A 193 -12.01 4.80 18.32
CA LEU A 193 -13.32 5.42 18.01
C LEU A 193 -14.44 5.01 18.96
N GLY A 194 -14.33 3.87 19.63
CA GLY A 194 -15.24 3.51 20.72
C GLY A 194 -15.48 2.01 20.95
N PRO A 195 -15.97 1.64 22.15
CA PRO A 195 -16.08 0.24 22.59
C PRO A 195 -17.00 -0.65 21.75
N LEU A 196 -18.02 -0.09 21.08
CA LEU A 196 -18.93 -0.87 20.25
C LEU A 196 -18.17 -1.67 19.17
N LEU A 197 -17.17 -1.06 18.55
CA LEU A 197 -16.34 -1.71 17.53
C LEU A 197 -15.42 -2.78 18.11
N ILE A 198 -15.07 -2.71 19.40
CA ILE A 198 -14.34 -3.79 20.11
C ILE A 198 -15.21 -5.05 20.18
N TYR A 199 -16.48 -4.91 20.56
CA TYR A 199 -17.42 -6.03 20.55
C TYR A 199 -17.62 -6.59 19.13
N VAL A 200 -17.72 -5.72 18.13
CA VAL A 200 -17.79 -6.15 16.71
C VAL A 200 -16.53 -6.92 16.31
N ALA A 201 -15.34 -6.46 16.71
CA ALA A 201 -14.08 -7.15 16.41
C ALA A 201 -14.06 -8.57 16.98
N TYR A 202 -14.45 -8.76 18.25
CA TYR A 202 -14.52 -10.11 18.82
C TYR A 202 -15.66 -10.94 18.25
N GLY A 203 -16.77 -10.33 17.83
CA GLY A 203 -17.81 -11.00 17.05
C GLY A 203 -17.28 -11.52 15.70
N LEU A 204 -16.48 -10.71 15.00
CA LEU A 204 -15.79 -11.12 13.77
C LEU A 204 -14.81 -12.26 14.04
N LEU A 205 -14.01 -12.16 15.12
CA LEU A 205 -13.12 -13.24 15.52
C LEU A 205 -13.89 -14.53 15.80
N LEU A 206 -14.99 -14.47 16.55
CA LEU A 206 -15.83 -15.62 16.88
C LEU A 206 -16.35 -16.29 15.60
N VAL A 207 -16.94 -15.52 14.69
CA VAL A 207 -17.42 -16.05 13.39
C VAL A 207 -16.26 -16.60 12.57
N GLY A 208 -15.12 -15.92 12.55
CA GLY A 208 -13.90 -16.37 11.87
C GLY A 208 -13.39 -17.71 12.39
N GLN A 209 -13.34 -17.89 13.71
CA GLN A 209 -12.91 -19.14 14.35
C GLN A 209 -13.93 -20.27 14.15
N LEU A 210 -15.24 -19.97 14.14
CA LEU A 210 -16.28 -20.94 13.77
C LEU A 210 -16.13 -21.40 12.31
N MET A 211 -15.86 -20.48 11.38
CA MET A 211 -15.60 -20.84 9.98
C MET A 211 -14.28 -21.59 9.81
N THR A 212 -13.28 -21.27 10.63
CA THR A 212 -12.00 -21.98 10.66
C THR A 212 -12.18 -23.42 11.14
N LEU A 213 -13.04 -23.64 12.14
CA LEU A 213 -13.44 -24.99 12.59
C LEU A 213 -14.07 -25.78 11.44
N ILE A 214 -15.05 -25.20 10.75
CA ILE A 214 -15.74 -25.85 9.63
C ILE A 214 -14.75 -26.12 8.48
N TYR A 215 -13.80 -25.21 8.22
CA TYR A 215 -12.75 -25.40 7.23
C TYR A 215 -11.85 -26.59 7.56
N TRP A 216 -11.39 -26.75 8.81
CA TRP A 216 -10.52 -27.88 9.17
C TRP A 216 -11.24 -29.23 9.13
N TRP A 217 -12.55 -29.22 9.36
CA TRP A 217 -13.38 -30.43 9.30
C TRP A 217 -14.05 -30.65 7.94
N SER A 218 -13.81 -29.78 6.95
CA SER A 218 -14.36 -29.99 5.62
C SER A 218 -13.64 -31.13 4.89
N PRO A 219 -14.28 -31.75 3.89
CA PRO A 219 -13.62 -32.78 3.06
C PRO A 219 -12.43 -32.19 2.30
N LYS A 220 -11.35 -32.95 2.08
CA LYS A 220 -10.16 -32.46 1.34
C LYS A 220 -10.48 -31.98 -0.08
N SER A 221 -11.60 -32.37 -0.68
CA SER A 221 -12.08 -31.85 -1.97
C SER A 221 -12.41 -30.34 -1.93
N SER A 222 -12.57 -29.74 -0.75
CA SER A 222 -12.74 -28.30 -0.58
C SER A 222 -11.43 -27.50 -0.70
N ILE A 223 -10.28 -28.19 -0.70
CA ILE A 223 -8.96 -27.59 -0.82
C ILE A 223 -8.58 -27.50 -2.29
N ARG A 224 -7.97 -26.39 -2.67
CA ARG A 224 -7.55 -26.19 -4.07
C ARG A 224 -6.44 -27.17 -4.47
N GLY A 225 -6.50 -27.62 -5.73
CA GLY A 225 -5.36 -28.22 -6.42
C GLY A 225 -4.32 -27.17 -6.84
N PHE A 226 -3.12 -27.61 -7.19
CA PHE A 226 -1.96 -26.76 -7.49
C PHE A 226 -2.27 -25.73 -8.62
N ALA A 227 -1.69 -24.52 -8.47
CA ALA A 227 -1.50 -23.51 -9.53
C ALA A 227 -2.66 -22.62 -10.03
N ARG A 228 -3.89 -22.61 -9.47
CA ARG A 228 -4.93 -21.64 -9.86
C ARG A 228 -5.66 -20.99 -8.69
N SER A 229 -5.79 -19.66 -8.69
CA SER A 229 -6.64 -18.94 -7.73
C SER A 229 -8.12 -19.09 -8.09
N PRO A 230 -8.98 -19.52 -7.13
CA PRO A 230 -10.42 -19.62 -7.37
C PRO A 230 -11.06 -18.24 -7.53
N ASP A 231 -12.22 -18.18 -8.19
CA ASP A 231 -12.96 -16.92 -8.38
C ASP A 231 -13.34 -16.26 -7.04
N LYS A 232 -13.53 -17.07 -5.99
CA LYS A 232 -13.75 -16.60 -4.62
C LYS A 232 -12.53 -15.86 -4.05
N ALA A 233 -11.30 -16.32 -4.33
CA ALA A 233 -10.09 -15.62 -3.88
C ALA A 233 -9.88 -14.31 -4.66
N LYS A 234 -10.25 -14.26 -5.94
CA LYS A 234 -10.25 -13.03 -6.74
C LYS A 234 -11.25 -12.01 -6.20
N PHE A 235 -12.47 -12.43 -5.89
CA PHE A 235 -13.46 -11.59 -5.21
C PHE A 235 -12.97 -11.12 -3.83
N ALA A 236 -12.31 -12.00 -3.08
CA ALA A 236 -11.73 -11.67 -1.78
C ALA A 236 -10.67 -10.58 -1.86
N PHE A 237 -9.84 -10.61 -2.90
CA PHE A 237 -8.87 -9.56 -3.15
C PHE A 237 -9.53 -8.20 -3.42
N GLY A 238 -10.56 -8.15 -4.28
CA GLY A 238 -11.30 -6.91 -4.52
C GLY A 238 -12.02 -6.39 -3.27
N LEU A 239 -12.70 -7.27 -2.52
CA LEU A 239 -13.40 -6.89 -1.28
C LEU A 239 -12.42 -6.44 -0.20
N SER A 240 -11.31 -7.14 0.00
CA SER A 240 -10.29 -6.76 0.98
C SER A 240 -9.61 -5.44 0.61
N GLY A 241 -9.38 -5.16 -0.68
CA GLY A 241 -8.91 -3.87 -1.16
C GLY A 241 -9.89 -2.74 -0.81
N PHE A 242 -11.17 -2.91 -1.15
CA PHE A 242 -12.22 -1.97 -0.78
C PHE A 242 -12.26 -1.70 0.73
N LEU A 243 -12.31 -2.77 1.55
CA LEU A 243 -12.34 -2.65 3.01
C LEU A 243 -11.07 -2.02 3.58
N THR A 244 -9.90 -2.25 2.99
CA THR A 244 -8.63 -1.62 3.38
C THR A 244 -8.72 -0.11 3.37
N PHE A 245 -9.23 0.48 2.27
CA PHE A 245 -9.32 1.95 2.14
C PHE A 245 -10.53 2.55 2.87
N VAL A 246 -11.60 1.77 3.10
CA VAL A 246 -12.70 2.18 3.98
C VAL A 246 -12.24 2.23 5.44
N ILE A 247 -11.47 1.25 5.91
CA ILE A 247 -10.87 1.26 7.26
C ILE A 247 -9.84 2.38 7.38
N GLY A 248 -8.97 2.51 6.37
CA GLY A 248 -7.97 3.57 6.32
C GLY A 248 -8.55 5.00 6.25
N ALA A 249 -9.81 5.14 5.83
CA ALA A 249 -10.52 6.43 5.86
C ALA A 249 -10.54 7.03 7.28
N ALA A 250 -10.61 6.20 8.33
CA ALA A 250 -10.52 6.69 9.70
C ALA A 250 -9.16 7.35 9.97
N ALA A 251 -8.06 6.74 9.53
CA ALA A 251 -6.72 7.32 9.67
C ALA A 251 -6.50 8.57 8.80
N VAL A 252 -7.20 8.70 7.68
CA VAL A 252 -7.06 9.84 6.76
C VAL A 252 -7.92 11.03 7.18
N PHE A 253 -9.13 10.80 7.70
CA PHE A 253 -10.10 11.86 7.97
C PHE A 253 -10.20 12.25 9.45
N ILE A 254 -9.82 11.37 10.39
CA ILE A 254 -9.97 11.63 11.84
C ILE A 254 -8.64 12.06 12.43
N GLY A 255 -8.48 13.37 12.65
CA GLY A 255 -7.26 13.97 13.20
C GLY A 255 -6.48 14.82 12.19
N PRO A 256 -6.04 14.27 11.03
CA PRO A 256 -5.20 14.98 10.05
C PRO A 256 -5.78 16.27 9.46
N ILE A 257 -7.10 16.42 9.38
CA ILE A 257 -7.74 17.57 8.73
C ILE A 257 -7.77 18.72 9.73
N ASP A 258 -7.11 19.81 9.38
CA ASP A 258 -7.03 21.03 10.18
C ASP A 258 -7.16 22.26 9.27
N THR A 259 -7.35 23.43 9.87
CA THR A 259 -7.34 24.72 9.19
C THR A 259 -5.99 25.41 9.36
N HIS A 260 -5.37 25.81 8.25
CA HIS A 260 -4.12 26.55 8.30
C HIS A 260 -4.34 27.97 8.86
N PRO A 261 -3.40 28.56 9.63
CA PRO A 261 -3.53 29.92 10.18
C PRO A 261 -3.77 31.03 9.14
N LEU A 262 -3.29 30.83 7.91
CA LEU A 262 -3.49 31.73 6.76
C LEU A 262 -4.80 31.44 5.98
N GLY A 263 -5.66 30.56 6.49
CA GLY A 263 -6.89 30.10 5.85
C GLY A 263 -6.71 28.86 4.98
N GLY A 264 -7.81 28.12 4.80
CA GLY A 264 -7.85 26.88 4.01
C GLY A 264 -7.76 25.60 4.84
N GLU A 265 -8.39 24.54 4.33
CA GLU A 265 -8.31 23.20 4.91
C GLU A 265 -7.02 22.50 4.43
N ILE A 266 -6.21 22.07 5.38
CA ILE A 266 -4.99 21.31 5.18
C ILE A 266 -5.14 19.89 5.72
N TRP A 267 -4.34 19.00 5.18
CA TRP A 267 -4.17 17.65 5.67
C TRP A 267 -2.75 17.49 6.21
N SER A 268 -2.64 17.21 7.49
CA SER A 268 -1.38 17.01 8.20
C SER A 268 -0.95 15.54 8.14
N PRO A 269 0.34 15.23 7.87
CA PRO A 269 0.86 13.87 7.87
C PRO A 269 0.61 13.12 9.17
N TRP A 270 0.56 11.80 9.08
CA TRP A 270 0.37 10.93 10.24
C TRP A 270 1.48 11.04 11.30
N SER A 271 2.64 11.58 10.93
CA SER A 271 3.75 11.84 11.84
C SER A 271 3.67 13.18 12.59
N THR A 272 2.64 14.00 12.34
CA THR A 272 2.50 15.33 12.97
C THR A 272 2.25 15.21 14.47
N ILE A 273 3.05 15.94 15.25
CA ILE A 273 2.99 15.98 16.72
C ILE A 273 2.35 17.31 17.14
N VAL A 274 1.43 17.25 18.11
CA VAL A 274 0.77 18.41 18.71
C VAL A 274 1.46 18.76 20.03
N ALA A 275 1.61 20.06 20.32
CA ALA A 275 2.17 20.52 21.59
C ALA A 275 1.33 20.01 22.77
N LEU A 276 2.03 19.54 23.82
CA LEU A 276 1.41 19.01 25.04
C LEU A 276 0.51 20.05 25.72
N PRO A 277 -0.73 19.72 26.07
CA PRO A 277 -1.48 20.47 27.07
C PRO A 277 -0.71 20.52 28.39
N VAL A 278 -0.78 21.67 29.10
CA VAL A 278 -0.11 21.83 30.39
C VAL A 278 -0.62 20.78 31.38
N GLY A 279 0.26 19.88 31.84
CA GLY A 279 -0.06 18.82 32.80
C GLY A 279 -0.05 17.40 32.25
N GLU A 280 0.13 17.21 30.94
CA GLU A 280 0.26 15.88 30.31
C GLU A 280 1.72 15.45 30.12
N VAL A 281 2.00 14.15 30.29
CA VAL A 281 3.33 13.55 30.07
C VAL A 281 3.23 12.64 28.84
N GLY A 282 3.74 13.06 27.68
CA GLY A 282 3.82 12.21 26.48
C GLY A 282 3.95 12.93 25.14
N LEU A 283 4.25 12.20 24.06
CA LEU A 283 4.22 12.72 22.68
C LEU A 283 2.80 12.56 22.11
N HIS A 284 2.02 13.64 22.00
CA HIS A 284 0.67 13.55 21.42
C HIS A 284 0.72 13.66 19.90
N MET A 285 0.45 12.57 19.17
CA MET A 285 0.30 12.62 17.71
C MET A 285 -1.08 13.17 17.33
N LEU A 286 -1.12 14.00 16.29
CA LEU A 286 -2.38 14.57 15.78
C LEU A 286 -3.33 13.45 15.31
N THR A 287 -2.78 12.46 14.62
CA THR A 287 -3.52 11.23 14.27
C THR A 287 -3.21 10.15 15.28
N ASN A 288 -4.24 9.50 15.81
CA ASN A 288 -4.05 8.36 16.69
C ASN A 288 -3.33 7.22 15.93
N PRO A 289 -2.12 6.78 16.36
CA PRO A 289 -1.33 5.78 15.65
C PRO A 289 -2.02 4.42 15.55
N VAL A 290 -3.02 4.14 16.40
CA VAL A 290 -3.86 2.93 16.33
C VAL A 290 -4.67 2.88 15.04
N LEU A 291 -5.18 4.02 14.56
CA LEU A 291 -5.94 4.07 13.31
C LEU A 291 -5.05 3.66 12.13
N LEU A 292 -3.82 4.16 12.12
CA LEU A 292 -2.83 3.82 11.11
C LEU A 292 -2.39 2.36 11.22
N TYR A 293 -2.25 1.83 12.44
CA TYR A 293 -1.97 0.42 12.68
C TYR A 293 -3.05 -0.48 12.07
N GLY A 294 -4.33 -0.15 12.29
CA GLY A 294 -5.46 -0.90 11.73
C GLY A 294 -5.48 -0.88 10.20
N PHE A 295 -5.23 0.29 9.60
CA PHE A 295 -5.09 0.45 8.15
C PHE A 295 -3.96 -0.44 7.59
N LEU A 296 -2.77 -0.37 8.16
CA LEU A 296 -1.60 -1.13 7.73
C LEU A 296 -1.79 -2.64 7.88
N ALA A 297 -2.44 -3.09 8.96
CA ALA A 297 -2.75 -4.50 9.17
C ALA A 297 -3.71 -5.04 8.08
N MET A 298 -4.72 -4.25 7.69
CA MET A 298 -5.64 -4.64 6.61
C MET A 298 -4.97 -4.58 5.24
N MET A 299 -4.11 -3.58 5.02
CA MET A 299 -3.34 -3.45 3.78
C MET A 299 -2.35 -4.60 3.59
N LEU A 300 -1.73 -5.09 4.68
CA LEU A 300 -0.92 -6.31 4.67
C LEU A 300 -1.73 -7.52 4.20
N PHE A 301 -2.93 -7.71 4.76
CA PHE A 301 -3.85 -8.79 4.38
C PHE A 301 -4.21 -8.70 2.89
N TRP A 302 -4.61 -7.52 2.42
CA TRP A 302 -4.98 -7.28 1.02
C TRP A 302 -3.84 -7.58 0.03
N ILE A 303 -2.63 -7.06 0.27
CA ILE A 303 -1.48 -7.26 -0.63
C ILE A 303 -1.04 -8.73 -0.64
N LEU A 304 -1.09 -9.41 0.51
CA LEU A 304 -0.77 -10.83 0.58
C LEU A 304 -1.79 -11.70 -0.17
N LEU A 305 -3.08 -11.30 -0.16
CA LEU A 305 -4.18 -11.96 -0.89
C LEU A 305 -4.12 -11.81 -2.41
N SER A 306 -3.22 -10.99 -2.96
CA SER A 306 -3.16 -10.74 -4.40
C SER A 306 -3.20 -12.06 -5.20
N PRO A 307 -4.21 -12.26 -6.07
CA PRO A 307 -4.48 -13.57 -6.64
C PRO A 307 -3.39 -13.99 -7.61
N ARG A 308 -3.12 -15.30 -7.61
CA ARG A 308 -2.35 -15.96 -8.66
C ARG A 308 -3.22 -16.10 -9.91
N LEU A 309 -3.25 -15.07 -10.74
CA LEU A 309 -4.01 -15.11 -11.99
C LEU A 309 -3.31 -16.00 -13.01
N GLY A 310 -3.85 -17.18 -13.24
CA GLY A 310 -3.69 -17.86 -14.53
C GLY A 310 -4.73 -17.30 -15.50
N ALA A 311 -4.29 -16.60 -16.56
CA ALA A 311 -5.20 -16.16 -17.63
C ALA A 311 -5.40 -17.29 -18.65
N LYS A 312 -6.63 -17.41 -19.18
CA LYS A 312 -6.99 -18.30 -20.30
C LYS A 312 -6.64 -17.70 -21.68
N GLU A 313 -6.30 -16.41 -21.76
CA GLU A 313 -6.33 -15.66 -23.03
C GLU A 313 -5.09 -14.80 -23.36
N LEU A 314 -4.03 -14.81 -22.56
CA LEU A 314 -2.77 -14.18 -22.97
C LEU A 314 -1.94 -15.17 -23.81
N LYS A 315 -1.04 -14.72 -24.68
CA LYS A 315 -0.17 -15.64 -25.44
C LYS A 315 0.74 -16.40 -24.49
N THR A 316 0.74 -17.73 -24.63
CA THR A 316 1.46 -18.78 -23.84
C THR A 316 2.91 -18.49 -23.48
N THR A 317 3.58 -17.54 -24.12
CA THR A 317 4.97 -17.16 -23.84
C THR A 317 5.12 -16.05 -22.79
N THR A 318 4.04 -15.33 -22.45
CA THR A 318 4.02 -14.28 -21.40
C THR A 318 2.90 -14.48 -20.38
N ILE A 319 2.12 -15.57 -20.50
CA ILE A 319 1.14 -15.98 -19.47
C ILE A 319 1.92 -16.56 -18.29
N GLY A 320 2.01 -15.81 -17.19
CA GLY A 320 2.55 -16.41 -15.97
C GLY A 320 2.72 -15.50 -14.77
N GLU A 321 2.50 -14.20 -14.92
CA GLU A 321 2.85 -13.28 -13.84
C GLU A 321 1.63 -12.56 -13.29
N ASP A 322 1.32 -12.91 -12.03
CA ASP A 322 0.30 -12.28 -11.18
C ASP A 322 0.28 -10.76 -11.33
N ILE A 323 -0.87 -10.16 -11.03
CA ILE A 323 -0.97 -8.70 -10.97
C ILE A 323 0.05 -8.13 -9.98
N ILE A 324 0.26 -8.83 -8.85
CA ILE A 324 1.17 -8.41 -7.78
C ILE A 324 2.08 -9.61 -7.43
N LYS A 325 3.22 -9.77 -8.13
CA LYS A 325 4.26 -10.78 -7.84
C LYS A 325 5.66 -10.16 -7.85
N GLY A 326 6.64 -10.93 -7.37
CA GLY A 326 8.05 -10.58 -7.47
C GLY A 326 8.55 -9.61 -6.39
N GLY A 327 9.71 -8.99 -6.64
CA GLY A 327 10.39 -8.13 -5.67
C GLY A 327 9.53 -6.97 -5.17
N SER A 328 8.74 -6.33 -6.05
CA SER A 328 7.90 -5.17 -5.69
C SER A 328 6.80 -5.50 -4.68
N LYS A 329 6.17 -6.68 -4.77
CA LYS A 329 5.20 -7.15 -3.76
C LYS A 329 5.85 -7.25 -2.39
N TRP A 330 6.98 -7.94 -2.33
CA TRP A 330 7.68 -8.18 -1.07
C TRP A 330 8.30 -6.92 -0.50
N PHE A 331 8.70 -5.98 -1.37
CA PHE A 331 9.11 -4.65 -0.95
C PHE A 331 7.94 -3.86 -0.35
N ALA A 332 6.75 -3.88 -0.97
CA ALA A 332 5.56 -3.27 -0.38
C ALA A 332 5.20 -3.89 0.98
N VAL A 333 5.27 -5.22 1.10
CA VAL A 333 5.07 -5.93 2.39
C VAL A 333 6.12 -5.51 3.42
N PHE A 334 7.39 -5.37 3.03
CA PHE A 334 8.46 -4.90 3.89
C PHE A 334 8.21 -3.46 4.39
N MET A 335 7.77 -2.55 3.51
CA MET A 335 7.42 -1.18 3.90
C MET A 335 6.23 -1.15 4.87
N ILE A 336 5.24 -2.04 4.69
CA ILE A 336 4.12 -2.18 5.62
C ILE A 336 4.60 -2.71 6.97
N PHE A 337 5.52 -3.67 7.01
CA PHE A 337 6.10 -4.14 8.28
C PHE A 337 6.79 -3.02 9.05
N LEU A 338 7.59 -2.20 8.37
CA LEU A 338 8.20 -1.02 8.97
C LEU A 338 7.14 0.00 9.43
N GLY A 339 6.06 0.17 8.67
CA GLY A 339 4.93 1.01 9.06
C GLY A 339 4.21 0.50 10.31
N ILE A 340 3.91 -0.80 10.40
CA ILE A 340 3.23 -1.41 11.57
C ILE A 340 4.12 -1.29 12.80
N LEU A 341 5.42 -1.56 12.66
CA LEU A 341 6.41 -1.36 13.70
C LEU A 341 6.46 0.09 14.16
N SER A 342 6.45 1.03 13.21
CA SER A 342 6.46 2.45 13.53
C SER A 342 5.19 2.90 14.25
N ALA A 343 4.01 2.51 13.77
CA ALA A 343 2.73 2.79 14.41
C ALA A 343 2.70 2.22 15.84
N SER A 344 3.26 1.01 16.01
CA SER A 344 3.45 0.36 17.30
C SER A 344 4.31 1.16 18.28
N GLN A 345 5.50 1.60 17.85
CA GLN A 345 6.44 2.30 18.73
C GLN A 345 6.04 3.77 18.98
N SER A 346 5.33 4.37 18.04
CA SER A 346 4.86 5.76 18.13
C SER A 346 3.86 5.97 19.27
N GLY A 347 3.11 4.94 19.66
CA GLY A 347 2.20 5.01 20.81
C GLY A 347 2.84 4.68 22.16
N VAL A 348 4.17 4.51 22.23
CA VAL A 348 4.92 4.29 23.48
C VAL A 348 5.56 5.60 23.99
N PHE A 349 5.37 6.70 23.26
CA PHE A 349 5.81 8.04 23.65
C PHE A 349 7.33 8.17 23.91
N SER A 350 8.15 7.23 23.42
CA SER A 350 9.59 7.14 23.70
C SER A 350 10.50 7.54 22.52
N ALA A 351 9.96 7.71 21.31
CA ALA A 351 10.74 7.97 20.11
C ALA A 351 10.42 9.32 19.49
N THR A 352 11.48 10.10 19.19
CA THR A 352 11.39 11.37 18.48
C THR A 352 10.91 11.19 17.03
N PRO A 353 10.26 12.21 16.44
CA PRO A 353 9.76 12.20 15.05
C PRO A 353 10.81 11.85 13.99
N SER A 354 12.10 12.05 14.29
CA SER A 354 13.23 11.81 13.39
C SER A 354 13.52 10.33 13.06
N GLY A 355 12.98 9.37 13.82
CA GLY A 355 13.20 7.94 13.60
C GLY A 355 11.99 7.22 13.02
N PHE A 356 11.03 6.88 13.89
CA PHE A 356 9.85 6.11 13.50
C PHE A 356 8.81 6.94 12.74
N GLY A 357 8.68 8.25 13.02
CA GLY A 357 7.70 9.13 12.36
C GLY A 357 7.76 9.09 10.83
N PHE A 358 8.97 9.01 10.26
CA PHE A 358 9.19 8.82 8.82
C PHE A 358 8.47 7.59 8.24
N PHE A 359 8.53 6.46 8.95
CA PHE A 359 7.89 5.22 8.52
C PHE A 359 6.37 5.19 8.74
N LEU A 360 5.81 6.06 9.60
CA LEU A 360 4.34 6.23 9.69
C LEU A 360 3.76 6.76 8.39
N VAL A 361 4.49 7.64 7.71
CA VAL A 361 4.07 8.26 6.47
C VAL A 361 4.45 7.39 5.27
N ILE A 362 5.70 6.92 5.22
CA ILE A 362 6.20 6.19 4.05
C ILE A 362 5.69 4.75 3.99
N GLY A 363 5.58 4.03 5.12
CA GLY A 363 5.10 2.65 5.12
C GLY A 363 3.82 2.43 4.32
N PRO A 364 2.73 3.16 4.65
CA PRO A 364 1.48 3.10 3.89
C PRO A 364 1.57 3.67 2.47
N ALA A 365 2.15 4.87 2.31
CA ALA A 365 2.19 5.54 1.02
C ALA A 365 3.05 4.80 -0.02
N ALA A 366 4.20 4.26 0.40
CA ALA A 366 5.06 3.45 -0.46
C ALA A 366 4.33 2.22 -0.96
N ALA A 367 3.58 1.53 -0.09
CA ALA A 367 2.78 0.38 -0.51
C ALA A 367 1.71 0.78 -1.53
N MET A 368 1.01 1.90 -1.33
CA MET A 368 0.04 2.40 -2.30
C MET A 368 0.68 2.72 -3.66
N ILE A 369 1.83 3.41 -3.67
CA ILE A 369 2.54 3.74 -4.92
C ILE A 369 3.05 2.48 -5.61
N LEU A 370 3.67 1.55 -4.89
CA LEU A 370 4.19 0.31 -5.44
C LEU A 370 3.07 -0.56 -6.04
N ILE A 371 1.97 -0.74 -5.32
CA ILE A 371 0.84 -1.53 -5.80
C ILE A 371 0.14 -0.80 -6.95
N GLY A 372 -0.02 0.51 -6.88
CA GLY A 372 -0.55 1.32 -7.97
C GLY A 372 0.29 1.20 -9.24
N ALA A 373 1.61 1.26 -9.12
CA ALA A 373 2.55 1.02 -10.20
C ALA A 373 2.43 -0.41 -10.78
N MET A 374 2.19 -1.42 -9.95
CA MET A 374 1.96 -2.79 -10.43
C MET A 374 0.64 -2.93 -11.21
N TYR A 375 -0.41 -2.25 -10.78
CA TYR A 375 -1.66 -2.17 -11.56
C TYR A 375 -1.43 -1.50 -12.91
N THR A 376 -0.74 -0.35 -12.95
CA THR A 376 -0.44 0.32 -14.22
C THR A 376 0.47 -0.54 -15.10
N ALA A 377 1.45 -1.26 -14.54
CA ALA A 377 2.31 -2.21 -15.25
C ALA A 377 1.52 -3.30 -15.99
N LYS A 378 0.33 -3.64 -15.50
CA LYS A 378 -0.61 -4.58 -16.14
C LYS A 378 -1.68 -3.88 -16.97
N THR A 379 -1.47 -2.61 -17.33
CA THR A 379 -2.37 -1.73 -18.09
C THR A 379 -3.68 -1.38 -17.40
N ASP A 380 -3.78 -1.55 -16.07
CA ASP A 380 -4.93 -1.13 -15.27
C ASP A 380 -4.68 0.27 -14.67
N ILE A 381 -4.92 1.29 -15.49
CA ILE A 381 -4.66 2.67 -15.13
C ILE A 381 -5.73 3.23 -14.20
N ILE A 382 -6.98 2.82 -14.39
CA ILE A 382 -8.10 3.28 -13.56
C ILE A 382 -7.88 2.89 -12.10
N THR A 383 -7.38 1.69 -11.81
CA THR A 383 -7.06 1.28 -10.44
C THR A 383 -5.71 1.82 -9.98
N GLY A 384 -4.71 1.85 -10.86
CA GLY A 384 -3.33 2.17 -10.49
C GLY A 384 -3.07 3.65 -10.18
N PHE A 385 -3.62 4.58 -10.96
CA PHE A 385 -3.36 6.01 -10.77
C PHE A 385 -3.92 6.58 -9.48
N PRO A 386 -5.17 6.29 -9.05
CA PRO A 386 -5.67 6.77 -7.77
C PRO A 386 -4.77 6.36 -6.60
N LEU A 387 -4.23 5.14 -6.61
CA LEU A 387 -3.31 4.65 -5.59
C LEU A 387 -1.99 5.44 -5.56
N ILE A 388 -1.41 5.71 -6.73
CA ILE A 388 -0.19 6.51 -6.85
C ILE A 388 -0.43 7.94 -6.36
N ILE A 389 -1.51 8.58 -6.81
CA ILE A 389 -1.85 9.97 -6.48
C ILE A 389 -2.12 10.09 -4.97
N ALA A 390 -2.92 9.20 -4.39
CA ALA A 390 -3.22 9.20 -2.97
C ALA A 390 -1.95 8.93 -2.12
N GLY A 391 -1.07 8.03 -2.55
CA GLY A 391 0.20 7.78 -1.88
C GLY A 391 1.12 9.00 -1.91
N VAL A 392 1.23 9.71 -3.04
CA VAL A 392 2.05 10.91 -3.16
C VAL A 392 1.52 12.05 -2.27
N PHE A 393 0.21 12.32 -2.32
CA PHE A 393 -0.35 13.44 -1.55
C PHE A 393 -0.40 13.20 -0.04
N THR A 394 -0.39 11.94 0.41
CA THR A 394 -0.27 11.60 1.84
C THR A 394 1.17 11.65 2.37
N MET A 395 2.17 11.77 1.49
CA MET A 395 3.59 11.95 1.87
C MET A 395 4.05 13.41 1.93
N VAL A 396 3.21 14.37 1.51
CA VAL A 396 3.57 15.79 1.54
C VAL A 396 3.68 16.26 2.99
N HIS A 397 4.84 16.76 3.38
CA HIS A 397 5.09 17.36 4.69
C HIS A 397 5.37 18.88 4.49
N PRO A 398 5.20 19.76 5.49
CA PRO A 398 4.53 19.56 6.77
C PRO A 398 3.01 19.36 6.65
N PHE A 399 2.40 19.70 5.51
CA PHE A 399 0.99 19.44 5.22
C PHE A 399 0.71 19.44 3.71
N SER A 400 -0.40 18.83 3.32
CA SER A 400 -0.97 18.87 1.97
C SER A 400 -2.26 19.68 1.97
N ILE A 401 -2.76 20.08 0.81
CA ILE A 401 -4.11 20.67 0.71
C ILE A 401 -5.13 19.55 0.88
N ALA A 402 -6.11 19.72 1.77
CA ALA A 402 -7.02 18.64 2.17
C ALA A 402 -7.74 17.98 0.98
N TYR A 403 -8.26 18.78 0.05
CA TYR A 403 -8.95 18.24 -1.14
C TYR A 403 -8.07 17.37 -2.04
N LEU A 404 -6.75 17.63 -2.08
CA LEU A 404 -5.80 16.83 -2.86
C LEU A 404 -5.48 15.48 -2.21
N VAL A 405 -5.84 15.28 -0.94
CA VAL A 405 -5.79 13.97 -0.28
C VAL A 405 -7.15 13.29 -0.33
N ILE A 406 -8.23 14.03 -0.02
CA ILE A 406 -9.59 13.51 0.08
C ILE A 406 -10.08 12.95 -1.26
N ILE A 407 -9.93 13.70 -2.35
CA ILE A 407 -10.47 13.29 -3.67
C ILE A 407 -9.78 12.01 -4.17
N PRO A 408 -8.43 11.91 -4.21
CA PRO A 408 -7.77 10.67 -4.59
C PRO A 408 -8.12 9.49 -3.68
N TRP A 409 -8.28 9.71 -2.37
CA TRP A 409 -8.68 8.65 -1.45
C TRP A 409 -10.07 8.09 -1.78
N ILE A 410 -11.05 8.97 -2.05
CA ILE A 410 -12.39 8.57 -2.47
C ILE A 410 -12.32 7.81 -3.81
N LEU A 411 -11.50 8.27 -4.76
CA LEU A 411 -11.30 7.57 -6.03
C LEU A 411 -10.70 6.17 -5.82
N VAL A 412 -9.78 5.99 -4.88
CA VAL A 412 -9.26 4.66 -4.53
C VAL A 412 -10.39 3.76 -4.01
N ILE A 413 -11.24 4.23 -3.11
CA ILE A 413 -12.37 3.45 -2.60
C ILE A 413 -13.31 3.04 -3.74
N ILE A 414 -13.68 3.98 -4.61
CA ILE A 414 -14.59 3.74 -5.74
C ILE A 414 -13.97 2.74 -6.74
N THR A 415 -12.70 2.90 -7.07
CA THR A 415 -12.01 2.01 -8.03
C THR A 415 -11.83 0.60 -7.47
N GLN A 416 -11.49 0.45 -6.19
CA GLN A 416 -11.45 -0.87 -5.55
C GLN A 416 -12.83 -1.54 -5.49
N LEU A 417 -13.90 -0.75 -5.29
CA LEU A 417 -15.28 -1.25 -5.39
C LEU A 417 -15.59 -1.78 -6.80
N PHE A 418 -15.15 -1.07 -7.85
CA PHE A 418 -15.31 -1.54 -9.23
C PHE A 418 -14.51 -2.81 -9.51
N VAL A 419 -13.29 -2.93 -9.00
CA VAL A 419 -12.49 -4.17 -9.10
C VAL A 419 -13.22 -5.35 -8.45
N MET A 420 -13.85 -5.14 -7.29
CA MET A 420 -14.67 -6.16 -6.62
C MET A 420 -15.87 -6.59 -7.48
N ILE A 421 -16.61 -5.63 -8.05
CA ILE A 421 -17.76 -5.89 -8.92
C ILE A 421 -17.32 -6.64 -10.18
N GLU A 422 -16.22 -6.20 -10.81
CA GLU A 422 -15.66 -6.84 -11.99
C GLU A 422 -15.19 -8.27 -11.71
N SER A 423 -14.50 -8.50 -10.60
CA SER A 423 -14.05 -9.82 -10.18
C SER A 423 -15.20 -10.80 -10.06
N LYS A 424 -16.36 -10.33 -9.59
CA LYS A 424 -17.59 -11.13 -9.49
C LYS A 424 -18.23 -11.39 -10.85
N TRP A 425 -18.23 -10.41 -11.75
CA TRP A 425 -18.93 -10.51 -13.04
C TRP A 425 -18.11 -11.19 -14.15
N ARG A 426 -16.79 -11.02 -14.15
CA ARG A 426 -15.89 -11.48 -15.22
C ARG A 426 -14.87 -12.52 -14.78
N GLY A 427 -14.65 -12.70 -13.47
CA GLY A 427 -13.60 -13.57 -12.95
C GLY A 427 -12.18 -13.03 -13.18
N LEU A 428 -12.02 -11.73 -13.46
CA LEU A 428 -10.74 -11.04 -13.65
C LEU A 428 -10.58 -9.95 -12.59
N THR A 429 -9.35 -9.66 -12.18
CA THR A 429 -9.07 -8.67 -11.10
C THR A 429 -8.39 -7.40 -11.60
N GLY A 430 -8.67 -6.99 -12.84
CA GLY A 430 -8.16 -5.74 -13.39
C GLY A 430 -8.65 -5.47 -14.82
N PHE A 431 -8.59 -4.20 -15.20
CA PHE A 431 -8.99 -3.72 -16.53
C PHE A 431 -7.78 -3.64 -17.46
N SER A 432 -7.78 -4.36 -18.59
CA SER A 432 -6.75 -4.17 -19.62
C SER A 432 -7.06 -2.92 -20.45
N GLN A 433 -6.24 -1.87 -20.34
CA GLN A 433 -6.48 -0.56 -20.95
C GLN A 433 -5.22 0.01 -21.64
N GLY A 434 -4.67 -0.76 -22.58
CA GLY A 434 -3.47 -0.36 -23.34
C GLY A 434 -3.60 1.01 -24.02
N SER A 435 -4.78 1.36 -24.54
CA SER A 435 -5.04 2.67 -25.15
C SER A 435 -5.01 3.82 -24.15
N LEU A 436 -5.56 3.63 -22.95
CA LEU A 436 -5.44 4.63 -21.87
C LEU A 436 -3.99 4.80 -21.45
N SER A 437 -3.16 3.75 -21.49
CA SER A 437 -1.73 3.85 -21.17
C SER A 437 -0.99 4.79 -22.11
N VAL A 438 -1.30 4.72 -23.39
CA VAL A 438 -0.75 5.63 -24.39
C VAL A 438 -1.29 7.05 -24.18
N LEU A 439 -2.61 7.22 -24.04
CA LEU A 439 -3.23 8.54 -23.86
C LEU A 439 -2.71 9.28 -22.62
N PHE A 440 -2.70 8.61 -21.46
CA PHE A 440 -2.21 9.23 -20.23
C PHE A 440 -0.72 9.52 -20.27
N SER A 441 0.10 8.67 -20.91
CA SER A 441 1.53 8.99 -21.09
C SER A 441 1.74 10.28 -21.89
N MET A 442 0.95 10.52 -22.94
CA MET A 442 0.99 11.76 -23.74
C MET A 442 0.45 12.96 -22.94
N ILE A 443 -0.64 12.79 -22.18
CA ILE A 443 -1.21 13.85 -21.34
C ILE A 443 -0.19 14.30 -20.28
N PHE A 444 0.46 13.36 -19.58
CA PHE A 444 1.45 13.74 -18.56
C PHE A 444 2.74 14.32 -19.16
N ALA A 445 3.15 13.87 -20.35
CA ALA A 445 4.21 14.54 -21.11
C ALA A 445 3.85 15.99 -21.45
N ALA A 446 2.60 16.25 -21.90
CA ALA A 446 2.12 17.61 -22.15
C ALA A 446 2.05 18.46 -20.87
N ILE A 447 1.61 17.87 -19.75
CA ILE A 447 1.61 18.55 -18.44
C ILE A 447 3.04 18.94 -18.02
N ILE A 448 4.03 18.07 -18.24
CA ILE A 448 5.44 18.40 -17.97
C ILE A 448 5.90 19.57 -18.84
N ILE A 449 5.54 19.61 -20.12
CA ILE A 449 5.85 20.76 -21.00
C ILE A 449 5.23 22.05 -20.43
N VAL A 450 3.96 21.99 -20.01
CA VAL A 450 3.25 23.15 -19.43
C VAL A 450 3.94 23.64 -18.15
N PHE A 451 4.35 22.73 -17.27
CA PHE A 451 5.13 23.08 -16.08
C PHE A 451 6.48 23.71 -16.46
N MET A 452 7.18 23.12 -17.44
CA MET A 452 8.52 23.55 -17.85
C MET A 452 8.53 24.92 -18.54
N PHE A 453 7.44 25.29 -19.20
CA PHE A 453 7.23 26.62 -19.77
C PHE A 453 6.73 27.67 -18.76
N GLY A 454 6.46 27.29 -17.52
CA GLY A 454 5.97 28.24 -16.51
C GLY A 454 4.58 28.79 -16.84
N LEU A 455 3.72 28.04 -17.53
CA LEU A 455 2.36 28.50 -17.86
C LEU A 455 1.48 28.70 -16.62
N LEU A 456 1.86 28.12 -15.49
CA LEU A 456 1.21 28.34 -14.20
C LEU A 456 1.74 29.57 -13.45
N GLY A 457 2.83 30.20 -13.92
CA GLY A 457 3.33 31.49 -13.43
C GLY A 457 4.52 32.01 -14.24
N GLY A 458 4.43 33.27 -14.67
CA GLY A 458 5.26 33.84 -15.73
C GLY A 458 6.77 33.70 -15.53
N GLY A 459 7.39 32.80 -16.31
CA GLY A 459 8.82 32.78 -16.56
C GLY A 459 9.36 31.38 -16.90
N PRO A 460 10.37 31.27 -17.78
CA PRO A 460 11.08 30.02 -17.99
C PRO A 460 11.84 29.61 -16.71
N LEU A 461 12.05 28.31 -16.56
CA LEU A 461 12.72 27.59 -15.46
C LEU A 461 14.09 28.14 -14.98
N ALA A 462 14.70 29.09 -15.69
CA ALA A 462 15.93 29.79 -15.29
C ALA A 462 15.81 30.64 -14.01
N LEU A 463 14.60 30.75 -13.42
CA LEU A 463 14.31 31.51 -12.19
C LEU A 463 13.98 30.62 -10.98
N TRP A 464 14.27 29.31 -11.03
CA TRP A 464 14.31 28.42 -9.85
C TRP A 464 15.58 28.79 -9.04
N PRO A 465 15.54 29.44 -7.86
CA PRO A 465 14.50 29.53 -6.83
C PRO A 465 14.32 30.96 -6.29
N THR A 466 13.59 31.83 -6.98
CA THR A 466 13.29 33.18 -6.45
C THR A 466 11.82 33.53 -6.66
N ASN A 467 11.03 33.41 -5.59
CA ASN A 467 9.75 34.08 -5.33
C ASN A 467 8.55 33.86 -6.29
N LEU A 468 8.72 33.27 -7.47
CA LEU A 468 7.65 33.27 -8.49
C LEU A 468 6.63 32.14 -8.30
N TRP A 469 7.04 30.92 -7.97
CA TRP A 469 6.08 29.83 -7.66
C TRP A 469 5.28 30.11 -6.39
N PHE A 470 5.89 30.79 -5.44
CA PHE A 470 5.29 31.15 -4.16
C PHE A 470 4.44 32.43 -4.21
N ASN A 471 4.21 33.01 -5.38
CA ASN A 471 3.21 34.07 -5.57
C ASN A 471 2.01 33.58 -6.39
N ILE A 472 1.99 32.32 -6.81
CA ILE A 472 0.91 31.72 -7.59
C ILE A 472 -0.04 31.02 -6.63
N SER A 473 -1.30 31.43 -6.69
CA SER A 473 -2.40 30.70 -6.08
C SER A 473 -2.93 29.72 -7.14
N LEU A 474 -2.52 28.44 -7.09
CA LEU A 474 -3.07 27.40 -7.99
C LEU A 474 -4.56 27.19 -7.74
N ILE A 475 -4.95 27.23 -6.47
CA ILE A 475 -6.32 27.19 -6.00
C ILE A 475 -6.70 28.63 -5.61
N PRO A 476 -7.55 29.30 -6.41
CA PRO A 476 -7.96 30.68 -6.13
C PRO A 476 -8.50 30.82 -4.70
N GLY A 477 -8.02 31.84 -3.98
CA GLY A 477 -8.47 32.15 -2.62
C GLY A 477 -7.66 31.48 -1.49
N LEU A 478 -6.68 30.65 -1.80
CA LEU A 478 -5.71 30.14 -0.82
C LEU A 478 -4.37 30.89 -0.94
N ASP A 479 -3.79 31.23 0.21
CA ASP A 479 -2.49 31.92 0.27
C ASP A 479 -1.41 31.05 -0.40
N PRO A 480 -0.56 31.61 -1.28
CA PRO A 480 0.52 30.87 -1.93
C PRO A 480 1.46 30.12 -0.98
N ALA A 481 1.66 30.62 0.25
CA ALA A 481 2.46 29.94 1.27
C ALA A 481 1.85 28.58 1.67
N VAL A 482 0.51 28.47 1.66
CA VAL A 482 -0.22 27.23 1.97
C VAL A 482 -0.11 26.20 0.84
N GLN A 483 0.09 26.66 -0.40
CA GLN A 483 0.14 25.79 -1.57
C GLN A 483 1.57 25.37 -1.93
N SER A 484 2.59 26.09 -1.43
CA SER A 484 4.02 25.93 -1.70
C SER A 484 4.50 24.47 -1.83
N SER A 485 4.30 23.64 -0.80
CA SER A 485 4.72 22.22 -0.76
C SER A 485 4.01 21.37 -1.82
N VAL A 486 2.75 21.68 -2.14
CA VAL A 486 1.98 21.01 -3.18
C VAL A 486 2.50 21.38 -4.57
N ILE A 487 2.77 22.67 -4.83
CA ILE A 487 3.26 23.13 -6.14
C ILE A 487 4.56 22.39 -6.50
N ILE A 488 5.47 22.21 -5.54
CA ILE A 488 6.75 21.51 -5.73
C ILE A 488 6.54 20.03 -6.13
N ILE A 489 5.49 19.37 -5.63
CA ILE A 489 5.27 17.93 -5.80
C ILE A 489 4.51 17.59 -7.08
N LEU A 490 3.74 18.52 -7.66
CA LEU A 490 2.97 18.27 -8.88
C LEU A 490 3.82 17.82 -10.10
N PRO A 491 4.99 18.42 -10.39
CA PRO A 491 5.87 17.94 -11.45
C PRO A 491 6.39 16.52 -11.21
N PHE A 492 6.69 16.18 -9.95
CA PHE A 492 7.09 14.81 -9.57
C PHE A 492 5.96 13.82 -9.84
N LEU A 493 4.74 14.18 -9.43
CA LEU A 493 3.56 13.36 -9.66
C LEU A 493 3.32 13.14 -11.17
N ALA A 494 3.45 14.19 -11.98
CA ALA A 494 3.30 14.09 -13.43
C ALA A 494 4.33 13.12 -14.05
N LEU A 495 5.60 13.20 -13.65
CA LEU A 495 6.63 12.26 -14.10
C LEU A 495 6.38 10.83 -13.63
N LEU A 496 5.96 10.64 -12.37
CA LEU A 496 5.65 9.33 -11.81
C LEU A 496 4.48 8.67 -12.55
N LEU A 497 3.41 9.41 -12.83
CA LEU A 497 2.23 8.91 -13.56
C LEU A 497 2.57 8.60 -15.02
N ARG A 498 3.39 9.43 -15.67
CA ARG A 498 3.93 9.14 -17.01
C ARG A 498 4.70 7.83 -17.02
N ASN A 499 5.68 7.67 -16.15
CA ASN A 499 6.52 6.47 -16.10
C ASN A 499 5.70 5.22 -15.77
N SER A 500 4.71 5.36 -14.89
CA SER A 500 3.80 4.28 -14.53
C SER A 500 2.95 3.82 -15.72
N ALA A 501 2.48 4.75 -16.56
CA ALA A 501 1.77 4.45 -17.80
C ALA A 501 2.66 3.77 -18.85
N LEU A 502 3.87 4.29 -19.05
CA LEU A 502 4.85 3.75 -20.00
C LEU A 502 5.31 2.35 -19.61
N ALA A 503 5.48 2.09 -18.32
CA ALA A 503 5.79 0.77 -17.80
C ALA A 503 4.65 -0.23 -18.06
N GLY A 504 3.39 0.20 -17.93
CA GLY A 504 2.20 -0.56 -18.35
C GLY A 504 2.27 -1.07 -19.76
N PHE A 505 2.61 -0.16 -20.67
CA PHE A 505 2.81 -0.50 -22.07
C PHE A 505 3.97 -1.49 -22.26
N SER A 506 5.11 -1.24 -21.60
CA SER A 506 6.32 -2.05 -21.73
C SER A 506 6.12 -3.51 -21.30
N HIS A 507 5.43 -3.72 -20.17
CA HIS A 507 5.16 -5.04 -19.62
C HIS A 507 4.17 -5.82 -20.49
N GLY A 508 3.14 -5.15 -21.02
CA GLY A 508 2.21 -5.76 -21.97
C GLY A 508 2.87 -6.30 -23.23
N ARG A 509 4.08 -5.82 -23.57
CA ARG A 509 4.88 -6.27 -24.73
C ARG A 509 6.15 -7.06 -24.39
N GLY A 510 6.44 -7.29 -23.10
CA GLY A 510 7.61 -8.07 -22.66
C GLY A 510 8.93 -7.31 -22.68
N TYR A 511 8.91 -5.97 -22.61
CA TYR A 511 10.13 -5.15 -22.54
C TYR A 511 10.69 -5.10 -21.11
N ALA A 512 11.75 -5.89 -20.85
CA ALA A 512 12.35 -6.03 -19.53
C ALA A 512 12.89 -4.71 -18.93
N THR A 513 13.30 -3.76 -19.77
CA THR A 513 13.84 -2.45 -19.33
C THR A 513 12.80 -1.56 -18.63
N GLY A 514 11.51 -1.74 -18.94
CA GLY A 514 10.44 -0.92 -18.36
C GLY A 514 10.20 -1.16 -16.88
N GLY A 515 10.39 -2.40 -16.39
CA GLY A 515 10.21 -2.75 -14.98
C GLY A 515 11.28 -2.16 -14.05
N ILE A 516 12.54 -2.21 -14.47
CA ILE A 516 13.68 -1.71 -13.67
C ILE A 516 13.57 -0.21 -13.45
N LEU A 517 13.26 0.53 -14.52
CA LEU A 517 13.18 1.98 -14.50
C LEU A 517 11.90 2.50 -13.83
N MET A 518 10.80 1.74 -13.88
CA MET A 518 9.63 1.97 -13.01
C MET A 518 10.01 1.84 -11.53
N GLY A 519 10.70 0.76 -11.15
CA GLY A 519 11.15 0.55 -9.78
C GLY A 519 12.03 1.70 -9.28
N ALA A 520 12.96 2.16 -10.12
CA ALA A 520 13.78 3.34 -9.81
C ALA A 520 12.93 4.62 -9.63
N THR A 521 11.94 4.85 -10.50
CA THR A 521 11.03 6.01 -10.38
C THR A 521 10.25 5.98 -9.06
N VAL A 522 9.75 4.80 -8.67
CA VAL A 522 9.02 4.63 -7.40
C VAL A 522 9.94 4.85 -6.21
N LEU A 523 11.17 4.30 -6.22
CA LEU A 523 12.15 4.53 -5.15
C LEU A 523 12.47 6.02 -4.95
N PHE A 524 12.64 6.78 -6.04
CA PHE A 524 12.86 8.23 -5.97
C PHE A 524 11.64 8.98 -5.43
N SER A 525 10.42 8.50 -5.67
CA SER A 525 9.21 9.10 -5.08
C SER A 525 9.15 8.97 -3.55
N LEU A 526 9.83 7.97 -2.96
CA LEU A 526 9.94 7.82 -1.51
C LEU A 526 10.83 8.88 -0.85
N MET A 527 11.54 9.70 -1.64
CA MET A 527 12.32 10.84 -1.17
C MET A 527 11.46 12.11 -0.97
N ILE A 528 10.17 12.09 -1.30
CA ILE A 528 9.27 13.24 -1.14
C ILE A 528 9.27 13.81 0.28
N PRO A 529 9.19 12.99 1.36
CA PRO A 529 9.26 13.51 2.73
C PRO A 529 10.58 14.22 3.07
N VAL A 530 11.67 13.96 2.33
CA VAL A 530 12.97 14.64 2.49
C VAL A 530 12.95 16.04 1.88
N ILE A 531 12.19 16.25 0.79
CA ILE A 531 12.00 17.58 0.18
C ILE A 531 11.36 18.54 1.18
N ALA A 532 10.39 18.01 1.91
CA ALA A 532 9.44 18.69 2.77
C ALA A 532 9.85 18.79 4.26
N GLY A 533 11.05 18.30 4.60
CA GLY A 533 11.63 18.37 5.94
C GLY A 533 12.65 19.51 6.09
N ASN A 534 12.74 20.43 5.13
CA ASN A 534 13.74 21.49 5.12
C ASN A 534 13.20 22.76 5.79
N ASP A 535 14.04 23.41 6.61
CA ASP A 535 13.65 24.54 7.47
C ASP A 535 13.16 25.80 6.73
N THR A 536 13.41 25.91 5.41
CA THR A 536 13.00 27.07 4.61
C THR A 536 12.42 26.64 3.27
N VAL A 537 11.40 27.37 2.82
CA VAL A 537 10.72 27.20 1.52
C VAL A 537 11.72 27.22 0.34
N THR A 538 12.78 28.03 0.43
CA THR A 538 13.83 28.08 -0.59
C THR A 538 14.69 26.81 -0.63
N HIS A 539 14.96 26.20 0.52
CA HIS A 539 15.70 24.95 0.62
C HIS A 539 14.84 23.75 0.17
N GLU A 540 13.54 23.74 0.48
CA GLU A 540 12.58 22.78 -0.07
C GLU A 540 12.51 22.86 -1.60
N ALA A 541 12.41 24.06 -2.16
CA ALA A 541 12.35 24.28 -3.60
C ALA A 541 13.62 23.77 -4.32
N SER A 542 14.79 24.01 -3.73
CA SER A 542 16.07 23.61 -4.30
C SER A 542 16.25 22.08 -4.26
N THR A 543 15.89 21.45 -3.14
CA THR A 543 15.92 19.99 -2.97
C THR A 543 14.92 19.31 -3.91
N GLY A 544 13.71 19.88 -4.04
CA GLY A 544 12.69 19.44 -4.98
C GLY A 544 13.15 19.57 -6.43
N ALA A 545 13.76 20.68 -6.84
CA ALA A 545 14.29 20.84 -8.19
C ALA A 545 15.38 19.80 -8.50
N ALA A 546 16.31 19.54 -7.58
CA ALA A 546 17.38 18.56 -7.76
C ALA A 546 16.84 17.13 -7.94
N LEU A 547 15.92 16.72 -7.08
CA LEU A 547 15.30 15.39 -7.18
C LEU A 547 14.43 15.24 -8.43
N LEU A 548 13.76 16.30 -8.88
CA LEU A 548 12.98 16.28 -10.11
C LEU A 548 13.86 16.07 -11.33
N ILE A 549 15.00 16.77 -11.41
CA ILE A 549 15.97 16.62 -12.50
C ILE A 549 16.55 15.20 -12.50
N ALA A 550 16.88 14.64 -11.33
CA ALA A 550 17.38 13.27 -11.22
C ALA A 550 16.33 12.25 -11.68
N LEU A 551 15.08 12.42 -11.24
CA LEU A 551 13.95 11.59 -11.66
C LEU A 551 13.70 11.70 -13.17
N TYR A 552 13.79 12.90 -13.72
CA TYR A 552 13.66 13.16 -15.14
C TYR A 552 14.75 12.45 -15.95
N GLY A 553 16.00 12.47 -15.49
CA GLY A 553 17.10 11.75 -16.15
C GLY A 553 16.85 10.24 -16.25
N ILE A 554 16.40 9.62 -15.14
CA ILE A 554 16.02 8.19 -15.11
C ILE A 554 14.84 7.92 -16.05
N SER A 555 13.86 8.81 -16.01
CA SER A 555 12.66 8.72 -16.84
C SER A 555 12.95 8.87 -18.33
N MET A 556 13.90 9.73 -18.72
CA MET A 556 14.30 9.90 -20.11
C MET A 556 14.96 8.64 -20.66
N MET A 557 15.82 7.97 -19.88
CA MET A 557 16.40 6.69 -20.28
C MET A 557 15.32 5.64 -20.57
N LEU A 558 14.25 5.61 -19.78
CA LEU A 558 13.09 4.74 -20.01
C LEU A 558 12.40 5.08 -21.33
N VAL A 559 12.05 6.34 -21.55
CA VAL A 559 11.37 6.80 -22.76
C VAL A 559 12.18 6.46 -24.01
N LEU A 560 13.49 6.75 -24.01
CA LEU A 560 14.39 6.45 -25.13
C LEU A 560 14.44 4.94 -25.43
N SER A 561 14.61 4.12 -24.40
CA SER A 561 14.63 2.65 -24.56
C SER A 561 13.32 2.14 -25.17
N LEU A 562 12.17 2.64 -24.71
CA LEU A 562 10.86 2.25 -25.22
C LEU A 562 10.65 2.73 -26.66
N ASN A 563 11.07 3.95 -27.00
CA ASN A 563 10.92 4.50 -28.34
C ASN A 563 11.71 3.71 -29.39
N LEU A 564 12.92 3.22 -29.05
CA LEU A 564 13.69 2.35 -29.95
C LEU A 564 12.98 1.01 -30.22
N ASN A 565 12.41 0.40 -29.17
CA ASN A 565 11.65 -0.84 -29.31
C ASN A 565 10.36 -0.63 -30.11
N LEU A 566 9.64 0.46 -29.83
CA LEU A 566 8.45 0.88 -30.57
C LEU A 566 8.73 1.07 -32.06
N ALA A 567 9.85 1.71 -32.39
CA ALA A 567 10.24 1.90 -33.78
C ALA A 567 10.42 0.56 -34.50
N GLY A 568 11.10 -0.41 -33.87
CA GLY A 568 11.25 -1.76 -34.42
C GLY A 568 9.91 -2.48 -34.64
N ASP A 569 8.93 -2.27 -33.76
CA ASP A 569 7.59 -2.84 -33.94
C ASP A 569 6.82 -2.19 -35.10
N VAL A 570 6.94 -0.88 -35.26
CA VAL A 570 6.29 -0.12 -36.36
C VAL A 570 6.86 -0.55 -37.71
N GLU A 571 8.19 -0.72 -37.81
CA GLU A 571 8.84 -1.25 -39.01
C GLU A 571 8.35 -2.65 -39.36
N LYS A 572 8.23 -3.54 -38.36
CA LYS A 572 7.73 -4.91 -38.56
C LYS A 572 6.30 -4.96 -39.08
N GLN A 573 5.50 -3.91 -38.87
CA GLN A 573 4.14 -3.81 -39.43
C GLN A 573 4.12 -3.22 -40.86
N GLY A 574 5.29 -2.99 -41.48
CA GLY A 574 5.41 -2.46 -42.84
C GLY A 574 5.41 -0.92 -42.93
N HIS A 575 5.57 -0.22 -41.79
CA HIS A 575 5.65 1.24 -41.71
C HIS A 575 7.09 1.72 -41.51
N GLU A 576 7.97 1.41 -42.47
CA GLU A 576 9.41 1.66 -42.37
C GLU A 576 9.78 3.14 -42.23
N PHE A 577 9.06 4.04 -42.91
CA PHE A 577 9.30 5.48 -42.81
C PHE A 577 9.03 6.01 -41.39
N GLU A 578 7.88 5.66 -40.82
CA GLU A 578 7.48 6.08 -39.48
C GLU A 578 8.38 5.47 -38.39
N GLY A 579 8.77 4.21 -38.55
CA GLY A 579 9.73 3.57 -37.64
C GLY A 579 11.10 4.25 -37.66
N ASN A 580 11.63 4.56 -38.86
CA ASN A 580 12.87 5.31 -39.00
C ASN A 580 12.77 6.71 -38.38
N LEU A 581 11.64 7.41 -38.55
CA LEU A 581 11.42 8.73 -37.93
C LEU A 581 11.52 8.66 -36.40
N ILE A 582 10.91 7.63 -35.77
CA ILE A 582 11.01 7.39 -34.33
C ILE A 582 12.47 7.10 -33.92
N LYS A 583 13.21 6.27 -34.68
CA LYS A 583 14.63 5.99 -34.42
C LYS A 583 15.48 7.25 -34.49
N PHE A 584 15.37 8.04 -35.56
CA PHE A 584 16.15 9.27 -35.71
C PHE A 584 15.84 10.29 -34.62
N SER A 585 14.57 10.46 -34.26
CA SER A 585 14.15 11.29 -33.12
C SER A 585 14.80 10.84 -31.82
N THR A 586 14.79 9.53 -31.55
CA THR A 586 15.34 8.94 -30.32
C THR A 586 16.86 9.04 -30.24
N ILE A 587 17.57 8.80 -31.36
CA ILE A 587 19.03 8.97 -31.45
C ILE A 587 19.40 10.45 -31.26
N GLY A 588 18.65 11.36 -31.89
CA GLY A 588 18.84 12.81 -31.72
C GLY A 588 18.71 13.24 -30.26
N GLN A 589 17.68 12.75 -29.55
CA GLN A 589 17.51 12.99 -28.12
C GLN A 589 18.66 12.41 -27.29
N LEU A 590 19.15 11.22 -27.61
CA LEU A 590 20.29 10.61 -26.91
C LEU A 590 21.56 11.46 -27.06
N ILE A 591 21.88 11.86 -28.30
CA ILE A 591 23.04 12.71 -28.60
C ILE A 591 22.94 14.04 -27.87
N MET A 592 21.76 14.70 -27.93
CA MET A 592 21.52 15.94 -27.20
C MET A 592 21.63 15.73 -25.69
N GLY A 593 21.17 14.60 -25.15
CA GLY A 593 21.32 14.27 -23.73
C GLY A 593 22.77 14.13 -23.30
N VAL A 594 23.62 13.50 -24.13
CA VAL A 594 25.07 13.41 -23.88
C VAL A 594 25.73 14.79 -23.96
N ILE A 595 25.37 15.60 -24.96
CA ILE A 595 25.86 16.98 -25.08
C ILE A 595 25.46 17.79 -23.84
N MET A 596 24.22 17.65 -23.37
CA MET A 596 23.75 18.32 -22.15
C MET A 596 24.49 17.85 -20.91
N LEU A 597 24.76 16.56 -20.77
CA LEU A 597 25.54 16.03 -19.65
C LEU A 597 26.95 16.64 -19.62
N VAL A 598 27.63 16.66 -20.76
CA VAL A 598 28.95 17.30 -20.89
C VAL A 598 28.85 18.79 -20.58
N PHE A 599 27.83 19.48 -21.09
CA PHE A 599 27.59 20.89 -20.84
C PHE A 599 27.42 21.18 -19.34
N VAL A 600 26.59 20.42 -18.63
CA VAL A 600 26.41 20.53 -17.17
C VAL A 600 27.73 20.26 -16.45
N LEU A 601 28.43 19.17 -16.77
CA LEU A 601 29.69 18.81 -16.12
C LEU A 601 30.78 19.87 -16.31
N VAL A 602 30.86 20.49 -17.49
CA VAL A 602 31.84 21.55 -17.77
C VAL A 602 31.56 22.78 -16.91
N TYR A 603 30.34 23.30 -16.91
CA TYR A 603 30.00 24.51 -16.14
C TYR A 603 29.99 24.29 -14.62
N PHE A 604 29.62 23.09 -14.16
CA PHE A 604 29.61 22.74 -12.73
C PHE A 604 30.91 22.09 -12.23
N SER A 605 31.92 21.92 -13.09
CA SER A 605 33.28 21.53 -12.65
C SER A 605 34.01 22.64 -11.89
N GLY A 606 33.51 23.88 -11.96
CA GLY A 606 33.98 25.04 -11.19
C GLY A 606 32.87 25.64 -10.30
N LEU A 607 33.05 26.89 -9.89
CA LEU A 607 32.00 27.71 -9.26
C LEU A 607 31.36 28.58 -10.35
N PRO A 608 30.25 28.14 -10.98
CA PRO A 608 29.63 28.89 -12.07
C PRO A 608 29.02 30.21 -11.56
N SER A 609 29.11 31.25 -12.39
CA SER A 609 28.41 32.51 -12.17
C SER A 609 26.89 32.35 -12.35
N SER A 610 26.11 33.29 -11.82
CA SER A 610 24.64 33.27 -11.93
C SER A 610 24.13 33.26 -13.39
N THR A 611 24.83 33.92 -14.30
CA THR A 611 24.51 33.95 -15.73
C THR A 611 24.77 32.60 -16.40
N GLU A 612 25.84 31.91 -16.01
CA GLU A 612 26.18 30.57 -16.51
C GLU A 612 25.19 29.52 -15.98
N ILE A 613 24.79 29.62 -14.71
CA ILE A 613 23.74 28.77 -14.13
C ILE A 613 22.42 28.96 -14.90
N ALA A 614 22.01 30.21 -15.14
CA ALA A 614 20.79 30.51 -15.90
C ALA A 614 20.84 29.94 -17.33
N LEU A 615 21.97 30.05 -18.02
CA LEU A 615 22.19 29.49 -19.36
C LEU A 615 22.07 27.97 -19.37
N VAL A 616 22.76 27.28 -18.44
CA VAL A 616 22.70 25.82 -18.32
C VAL A 616 21.26 25.38 -18.07
N ILE A 617 20.54 26.04 -17.18
CA ILE A 617 19.13 25.74 -16.91
C ILE A 617 18.28 25.96 -18.16
N SER A 618 18.35 27.11 -18.82
CA SER A 618 17.56 27.37 -20.04
C SER A 618 17.73 26.29 -21.11
N ILE A 619 18.96 25.83 -21.32
CA ILE A 619 19.23 24.80 -22.33
C ILE A 619 18.74 23.43 -21.85
N VAL A 620 18.87 23.08 -20.56
CA VAL A 620 18.27 21.87 -19.98
C VAL A 620 16.76 21.85 -20.18
N VAL A 621 16.10 22.99 -20.02
CA VAL A 621 14.65 23.14 -20.17
C VAL A 621 14.24 22.93 -21.63
N THR A 622 14.96 23.56 -22.56
CA THR A 622 14.72 23.37 -24.00
C THR A 622 14.93 21.90 -24.39
N PHE A 623 15.95 21.24 -23.83
CA PHE A 623 16.19 19.81 -24.04
C PHE A 623 15.04 18.95 -23.52
N VAL A 624 14.60 19.17 -22.27
CA VAL A 624 13.48 18.48 -21.65
C VAL A 624 12.20 18.64 -22.49
N VAL A 625 11.83 19.88 -22.81
CA VAL A 625 10.62 20.18 -23.57
C VAL A 625 10.69 19.59 -24.98
N GLY A 626 11.80 19.76 -25.69
CA GLY A 626 12.01 19.16 -27.00
C GLY A 626 11.93 17.63 -26.96
N GLY A 627 12.49 17.04 -25.90
CA GLY A 627 12.40 15.61 -25.59
C GLY A 627 10.95 15.13 -25.44
N GLU A 628 10.15 15.84 -24.65
CA GLU A 628 8.73 15.53 -24.44
C GLU A 628 7.90 15.67 -25.72
N ILE A 629 8.10 16.73 -26.52
CA ILE A 629 7.37 16.94 -27.78
C ILE A 629 7.64 15.77 -28.74
N LEU A 630 8.91 15.44 -28.92
CA LEU A 630 9.34 14.33 -29.77
C LEU A 630 8.85 12.97 -29.23
N SER A 631 8.77 12.80 -27.92
CA SER A 631 8.15 11.64 -27.29
C SER A 631 6.66 11.55 -27.62
N ILE A 632 5.89 12.62 -27.43
CA ILE A 632 4.46 12.69 -27.77
C ILE A 632 4.25 12.32 -29.25
N LEU A 633 5.04 12.89 -30.16
CA LEU A 633 4.97 12.57 -31.59
C LEU A 633 5.27 11.09 -31.86
N SER A 634 6.32 10.55 -31.26
CA SER A 634 6.71 9.15 -31.42
C SER A 634 5.62 8.19 -30.93
N TRP A 635 5.04 8.47 -29.76
CA TRP A 635 3.96 7.68 -29.16
C TRP A 635 2.64 7.83 -29.92
N PHE A 636 2.35 9.01 -30.48
CA PHE A 636 1.18 9.22 -31.32
C PHE A 636 1.26 8.43 -32.63
N ILE A 637 2.41 8.51 -33.31
CA ILE A 637 2.68 7.77 -34.55
C ILE A 637 2.60 6.27 -34.31
N ALA A 638 3.32 5.77 -33.30
CA ALA A 638 3.27 4.36 -32.89
C ALA A 638 1.85 3.96 -32.48
N GLY A 639 1.14 4.83 -31.77
CA GLY A 639 -0.23 4.65 -31.31
C GLY A 639 -1.22 4.39 -32.44
N ILE A 640 -1.13 5.17 -33.52
CA ILE A 640 -1.96 5.01 -34.71
C ILE A 640 -1.57 3.77 -35.52
N ARG A 641 -0.26 3.62 -35.80
CA ARG A 641 0.25 2.58 -36.71
C ARG A 641 0.09 1.19 -36.14
N LEU A 642 0.40 1.03 -34.86
CA LEU A 642 0.27 -0.25 -34.16
C LEU A 642 -1.18 -0.59 -33.76
N GLY A 643 -2.15 0.23 -34.14
CA GLY A 643 -3.58 0.05 -33.79
C GLY A 643 -3.89 0.25 -32.30
N LEU A 644 -2.94 0.75 -31.52
CA LEU A 644 -3.04 0.92 -30.07
C LEU A 644 -4.12 1.93 -29.65
N LEU A 645 -4.38 2.93 -30.49
CA LEU A 645 -5.45 3.92 -30.30
C LEU A 645 -6.79 3.49 -30.92
N LYS A 646 -6.82 2.35 -31.63
CA LYS A 646 -8.04 1.79 -32.26
C LYS A 646 -8.75 0.79 -31.36
N GLU A 647 -8.03 0.16 -30.42
CA GLU A 647 -8.60 -0.69 -29.37
C GLU A 647 -9.03 0.18 -28.18
N GLY A 648 -10.26 0.67 -28.20
CA GLY A 648 -10.89 1.29 -27.02
C GLY A 648 -11.13 0.27 -25.89
N PHE A 649 -12.00 0.59 -24.93
CA PHE A 649 -12.53 -0.39 -23.97
C PHE A 649 -13.17 -1.57 -24.71
N ARG A 650 -12.39 -2.58 -25.09
CA ARG A 650 -12.92 -3.82 -25.63
C ARG A 650 -13.44 -4.63 -24.46
N ILE A 651 -14.74 -4.48 -24.21
CA ILE A 651 -15.51 -5.41 -23.39
C ILE A 651 -15.56 -6.73 -24.17
N GLN A 652 -14.52 -7.54 -24.06
CA GLN A 652 -14.59 -8.93 -24.47
C GLN A 652 -15.51 -9.63 -23.46
N ARG A 653 -16.78 -9.81 -23.87
CA ARG A 653 -17.68 -10.70 -23.15
C ARG A 653 -17.05 -12.10 -23.17
N PRO A 654 -17.13 -12.87 -22.07
CA PRO A 654 -16.79 -14.27 -22.14
C PRO A 654 -17.66 -14.89 -23.25
N ALA A 655 -17.03 -15.57 -24.20
CA ALA A 655 -17.76 -16.51 -25.05
C ALA A 655 -18.48 -17.48 -24.10
N GLN A 656 -19.81 -17.53 -24.20
CA GLN A 656 -20.64 -18.45 -23.43
C GLN A 656 -20.35 -19.89 -23.85
#